data_AF-A0A3S5IX56-F1
#
_entry.id   AF-A0A3S5IX56-F1
#
_cell.length_a   1.000
_cell.length_b   1.000
_cell.length_c   1.000
_cell.angle_alpha   90.00
_cell.angle_beta   90.00
_cell.angle_gamma   90.00
#
_symmetry.space_group_name_H-M   'P 1'
#
loop_
_entity.id
_entity.type
_entity.pdbx_description
1 polymer ?
#
loop_
_entity_poly.entity_id
_entity_poly.type
_entity_poly.pdbx_seq_one_letter_code
_entity_poly.pdbx_strand_id
1 'polypeptide(L)'
;MDLRTYIVLLVSKFILVCICLKSASPVAAQDGKTGTIDVSIASGQPLLVGGNDGIGPLASIGISSTPLGSAYIFGGERPDIFVSSDRWYPGFHLYRWVRDTPDGIPVFSQPMEVDVSELPKLEDHSLQDHAVASYIFQTPDGAVFGIWVSHTEFLLATFNRDHMRFDVVSKTRLSGLPRTPRAATGLLNEDGQLEMFLSVSDGVNYKAAGSHRLAAYRPFDGSGIWMGGIPRDAVYGASLPFPNVPQNLRAREIITHKRGGQFGINGMTIIRDNGLPRLIVGTLLGGLHSYSDLLPVDEYRPREKMPLVDEHGISLRHPETWTNVIAYPPRESSNLDLLASGEGGMYYYQRIPDHFAFKPMGEVQQVSAELFGGTLVVPTVVDWNGDGNLDIVAGNSHGFFLFFENVSKINRPIFAPPQRIAAAGELVHIQGHYSSIQGPGEARWGYTCPNIYDWNGDGLPDILMNDVRGMHSVYINTGSKTQPRLASAKPLYLDDLDMHGSWRTRPGIDNLDGQNIYITLDDEDQFHLYTQVDTFNLRDVGKLRLEDGSFISANFLEAGGRGRIKFECVDWDQDGDFDLIVGTPRHSTVPVADQSGLPWSKNKAGAAVLFLENKGSNQQPVFAYPKLMHHLGEPVHLGQHACSPATAFFGDKPDLVVGTETGRLIYYQHENISWE
;
A
#
# COMPACT_ATOMS: atom_id res chain seq x y z
N MET A 1 -39.35 21.40 -11.28
CA MET A 1 -38.87 22.35 -10.24
C MET A 1 -37.80 21.63 -9.44
N ASP A 2 -36.64 22.26 -9.38
CA ASP A 2 -35.32 21.65 -9.22
C ASP A 2 -35.03 21.19 -7.77
N LEU A 3 -34.52 19.97 -7.62
CA LEU A 3 -34.26 19.28 -6.36
C LEU A 3 -32.74 19.19 -6.10
N ARG A 4 -32.05 20.32 -6.29
CA ARG A 4 -30.58 20.44 -6.21
C ARG A 4 -30.03 21.10 -4.94
N THR A 5 -30.82 21.22 -3.87
CA THR A 5 -30.41 22.00 -2.67
C THR A 5 -30.53 21.27 -1.33
N TYR A 6 -30.43 19.93 -1.30
CA TYR A 6 -30.41 19.16 -0.03
C TYR A 6 -29.18 18.26 0.15
N ILE A 7 -28.09 18.52 -0.57
CA ILE A 7 -26.78 17.85 -0.39
C ILE A 7 -25.70 18.90 -0.14
N VAL A 8 -25.92 19.75 0.88
CA VAL A 8 -24.88 20.53 1.57
C VAL A 8 -25.47 20.76 2.97
N LEU A 9 -24.71 20.46 4.04
CA LEU A 9 -25.11 20.48 5.46
C LEU A 9 -25.72 19.20 6.03
N LEU A 10 -24.93 18.12 6.10
CA LEU A 10 -24.96 17.16 7.23
C LEU A 10 -23.73 16.23 7.22
N VAL A 11 -22.56 16.77 6.85
CA VAL A 11 -21.25 16.08 6.99
C VAL A 11 -20.36 16.95 7.87
N SER A 12 -20.77 17.13 9.11
CA SER A 12 -19.96 17.76 10.14
C SER A 12 -20.34 17.15 11.48
N LYS A 13 -19.35 16.52 12.11
CA LYS A 13 -19.39 15.77 13.38
C LYS A 13 -19.87 14.32 13.29
N PHE A 14 -19.05 13.45 12.70
CA PHE A 14 -18.94 12.08 13.20
C PHE A 14 -17.46 11.76 13.35
N ILE A 15 -17.04 11.75 14.61
CA ILE A 15 -15.78 11.16 15.05
C ILE A 15 -15.89 9.69 14.71
N LEU A 16 -15.10 9.24 13.75
CA LEU A 16 -14.85 7.82 13.54
C LEU A 16 -14.11 7.36 14.80
N VAL A 17 -14.80 6.72 15.72
CA VAL A 17 -14.14 5.93 16.76
C VAL A 17 -13.60 4.71 16.03
N CYS A 18 -12.41 4.85 15.42
CA CYS A 18 -11.54 3.71 15.26
C CYS A 18 -11.34 3.17 16.67
N ILE A 19 -11.92 2.01 16.95
CA ILE A 19 -11.46 1.21 18.06
C ILE A 19 -10.06 0.74 17.63
N CYS A 20 -9.07 1.62 17.81
CA CYS A 20 -7.74 1.15 18.12
C CYS A 20 -7.93 0.30 19.36
N LEU A 21 -7.92 -1.02 19.19
CA LEU A 21 -7.58 -1.90 20.30
C LEU A 21 -6.26 -1.34 20.83
N LYS A 22 -6.34 -0.64 21.97
CA LYS A 22 -5.17 -0.28 22.78
C LYS A 22 -4.58 -1.59 23.28
N SER A 23 -3.87 -2.32 22.43
CA SER A 23 -2.88 -3.28 22.87
C SER A 23 -1.64 -2.47 23.24
N ALA A 24 -1.68 -1.90 24.45
CA ALA A 24 -0.45 -1.64 25.16
C ALA A 24 0.19 -3.01 25.41
N SER A 25 1.02 -3.48 24.49
CA SER A 25 1.96 -4.55 24.76
C SER A 25 2.86 -4.05 25.89
N PRO A 26 2.89 -4.68 27.07
CA PRO A 26 3.83 -4.31 28.10
C PRO A 26 5.16 -4.96 27.75
N VAL A 27 5.83 -4.49 26.69
CA VAL A 27 7.27 -4.76 26.55
C VAL A 27 7.97 -3.69 27.35
N ALA A 28 8.00 -3.91 28.67
CA ALA A 28 8.91 -3.20 29.54
C ALA A 28 10.33 -3.34 28.95
N ALA A 29 11.05 -2.22 28.88
CA ALA A 29 12.44 -2.18 28.51
C ALA A 29 13.21 -3.25 29.29
N GLN A 30 13.59 -4.34 28.62
CA GLN A 30 14.56 -5.29 29.14
C GLN A 30 15.91 -4.97 28.49
N ASP A 31 16.82 -4.53 29.34
CA ASP A 31 18.24 -4.40 29.05
C ASP A 31 18.80 -5.71 28.48
N GLY A 32 19.35 -5.64 27.28
CA GLY A 32 20.64 -6.24 26.92
C GLY A 32 20.94 -7.68 27.30
N LYS A 33 19.96 -8.59 27.29
CA LYS A 33 20.21 -10.04 27.35
C LYS A 33 19.42 -10.77 26.29
N THR A 34 20.12 -11.61 25.53
CA THR A 34 19.62 -12.54 24.52
C THR A 34 18.57 -13.48 25.12
N GLY A 35 17.33 -13.02 25.16
CA GLY A 35 16.15 -13.83 25.42
C GLY A 35 15.46 -14.10 24.09
N THR A 36 15.26 -15.38 23.77
CA THR A 36 14.39 -15.80 22.67
C THR A 36 13.02 -15.16 22.85
N ILE A 37 12.61 -14.30 21.90
CA ILE A 37 11.26 -13.74 21.85
C ILE A 37 10.30 -14.94 21.68
N ASP A 38 9.36 -15.10 22.61
CA ASP A 38 8.29 -16.09 22.49
C ASP A 38 7.28 -15.57 21.45
N VAL A 39 7.42 -16.02 20.19
CA VAL A 39 6.56 -15.62 19.07
C VAL A 39 5.31 -16.51 19.05
N SER A 40 4.55 -16.55 20.14
CA SER A 40 3.27 -17.27 20.15
C SER A 40 2.26 -16.56 19.27
N ILE A 41 1.74 -17.23 18.24
CA ILE A 41 0.64 -16.70 17.43
C ILE A 41 -0.62 -16.59 18.31
N ALA A 42 -1.25 -15.42 18.26
CA ALA A 42 -2.51 -15.16 18.95
C ALA A 42 -3.62 -14.88 17.94
N SER A 43 -4.78 -15.51 18.14
CA SER A 43 -5.97 -15.27 17.32
C SER A 43 -6.39 -13.79 17.38
N GLY A 44 -6.69 -13.20 16.23
CA GLY A 44 -7.01 -11.79 16.04
C GLY A 44 -5.82 -10.84 16.10
N GLN A 45 -4.58 -11.31 16.09
CA GLN A 45 -3.38 -10.47 16.09
C GLN A 45 -2.57 -10.60 14.79
N PRO A 46 -1.81 -9.56 14.41
CA PRO A 46 -0.82 -9.66 13.34
C PRO A 46 0.19 -10.77 13.61
N LEU A 47 0.50 -11.55 12.57
CA LEU A 47 1.66 -12.41 12.56
C LEU A 47 2.91 -11.55 12.69
N LEU A 48 3.90 -12.02 13.44
CA LEU A 48 5.19 -11.35 13.60
C LEU A 48 6.25 -12.07 12.78
N VAL A 49 7.26 -11.32 12.36
CA VAL A 49 8.47 -11.90 11.77
C VAL A 49 9.20 -12.70 12.83
N GLY A 50 9.52 -13.95 12.53
CA GLY A 50 10.39 -14.77 13.35
C GLY A 50 11.77 -14.97 12.73
N GLY A 51 12.70 -15.45 13.57
CA GLY A 51 14.13 -15.43 13.22
C GLY A 51 14.69 -14.00 13.20
N ASN A 52 16.01 -13.84 12.96
CA ASN A 52 16.68 -12.54 12.82
C ASN A 52 16.36 -11.50 13.91
N ASP A 53 16.23 -11.93 15.18
CA ASP A 53 15.81 -11.07 16.30
C ASP A 53 14.45 -10.35 16.10
N GLY A 54 13.58 -10.91 15.26
CA GLY A 54 12.29 -10.31 14.89
C GLY A 54 12.42 -9.11 13.95
N ILE A 55 13.51 -9.03 13.18
CA ILE A 55 13.74 -7.94 12.23
C ILE A 55 13.13 -8.28 10.86
N GLY A 56 12.34 -7.36 10.34
CA GLY A 56 11.82 -7.41 8.98
C GLY A 56 11.50 -6.02 8.43
N PRO A 57 10.92 -5.95 7.21
CA PRO A 57 10.55 -4.69 6.59
C PRO A 57 9.67 -3.83 7.49
N LEU A 58 9.95 -2.52 7.53
CA LEU A 58 9.13 -1.56 8.26
C LEU A 58 7.76 -1.45 7.58
N ALA A 59 6.72 -1.87 8.30
CA ALA A 59 5.33 -1.70 7.87
C ALA A 59 4.83 -0.30 8.25
N SER A 60 4.29 0.47 7.29
CA SER A 60 3.59 1.70 7.64
C SER A 60 2.35 1.42 8.48
N ILE A 61 1.94 2.42 9.25
CA ILE A 61 0.70 2.34 10.05
C ILE A 61 -0.52 2.35 9.13
N GLY A 62 -0.55 3.26 8.14
CA GLY A 62 -1.59 3.29 7.10
C GLY A 62 -1.24 2.51 5.84
N ILE A 63 -2.00 2.80 4.78
CA ILE A 63 -1.79 2.35 3.40
C ILE A 63 -0.65 3.15 2.74
N SER A 64 -0.44 4.40 3.12
CA SER A 64 0.75 5.14 2.69
C SER A 64 1.48 5.78 3.86
N SER A 65 2.79 5.93 3.69
CA SER A 65 3.64 6.65 4.63
C SER A 65 4.30 7.83 3.95
N THR A 66 4.38 8.95 4.67
CA THR A 66 5.05 10.16 4.22
C THR A 66 6.14 10.51 5.23
N PRO A 67 7.42 10.14 4.98
CA PRO A 67 8.53 10.64 5.76
C PRO A 67 8.64 12.14 5.55
N LEU A 68 8.75 12.88 6.65
CA LEU A 68 8.75 14.34 6.65
C LEU A 68 10.12 14.92 6.94
N GLY A 69 11.01 14.13 7.54
CA GLY A 69 12.36 14.54 7.87
C GLY A 69 13.03 13.58 8.84
N SER A 70 14.27 13.89 9.19
CA SER A 70 15.05 13.14 10.17
C SER A 70 15.75 14.09 11.14
N ALA A 71 15.97 13.64 12.37
CA ALA A 71 16.70 14.39 13.40
C ALA A 71 17.31 13.44 14.44
N TYR A 72 18.42 13.84 15.06
CA TYR A 72 19.02 13.10 16.17
C TYR A 72 18.28 13.42 17.47
N ILE A 73 17.21 12.67 17.79
CA ILE A 73 16.41 12.86 19.01
C ILE A 73 17.02 12.05 20.16
N PHE A 74 17.42 10.81 19.88
CA PHE A 74 17.96 9.87 20.88
C PHE A 74 19.48 9.71 20.83
N GLY A 75 20.18 10.52 20.03
CA GLY A 75 21.64 10.52 19.95
C GLY A 75 22.24 9.25 19.33
N GLY A 76 21.50 8.59 18.44
CA GLY A 76 21.99 7.44 17.67
C GLY A 76 23.10 7.82 16.68
N GLU A 77 23.77 6.81 16.11
CA GLU A 77 24.78 7.04 15.06
C GLU A 77 24.14 7.49 13.74
N ARG A 78 22.85 7.24 13.57
CA ARG A 78 22.00 7.81 12.54
C ARG A 78 20.80 8.51 13.16
N PRO A 79 20.16 9.44 12.43
CA PRO A 79 19.01 10.14 12.96
C PRO A 79 17.75 9.28 12.94
N ASP A 80 16.85 9.63 13.84
CA ASP A 80 15.48 9.15 13.93
C ASP A 80 14.63 9.78 12.82
N ILE A 81 13.51 9.17 12.45
CA ILE A 81 12.67 9.65 11.34
C ILE A 81 11.25 9.99 11.79
N PHE A 82 10.72 11.09 11.27
CA PHE A 82 9.34 11.49 11.46
C PHE A 82 8.51 11.10 10.24
N VAL A 83 7.39 10.41 10.48
CA VAL A 83 6.54 9.84 9.43
C VAL A 83 5.07 10.14 9.73
N SER A 84 4.39 10.71 8.74
CA SER A 84 2.92 10.85 8.75
C SER A 84 2.29 9.67 8.02
N SER A 85 1.11 9.26 8.49
CA SER A 85 0.26 8.26 7.83
C SER A 85 -0.89 8.92 7.08
N ASP A 86 -1.63 8.13 6.31
CA ASP A 86 -2.73 8.63 5.50
C ASP A 86 -4.01 8.97 6.26
N ARG A 87 -4.95 9.61 5.58
CA ARG A 87 -6.23 10.07 6.17
C ARG A 87 -7.15 8.94 6.66
N TRP A 88 -6.97 7.70 6.22
CA TRP A 88 -7.77 6.56 6.66
C TRP A 88 -7.23 6.00 7.98
N TYR A 89 -5.91 6.10 8.15
CA TYR A 89 -5.17 5.72 9.35
C TYR A 89 -4.35 6.91 9.86
N PRO A 90 -5.00 8.03 10.25
CA PRO A 90 -4.32 9.27 10.55
C PRO A 90 -3.42 9.10 11.77
N GLY A 91 -2.21 9.62 11.66
CA GLY A 91 -1.27 9.64 12.77
C GLY A 91 0.09 10.16 12.38
N PHE A 92 0.83 10.63 13.37
CA PHE A 92 2.13 11.26 13.22
C PHE A 92 3.10 10.60 14.19
N HIS A 93 4.21 10.05 13.67
CA HIS A 93 5.02 9.13 14.43
C HIS A 93 6.51 9.43 14.30
N LEU A 94 7.24 9.17 15.39
CA LEU A 94 8.69 9.15 15.44
C LEU A 94 9.17 7.70 15.52
N TYR A 95 10.05 7.31 14.60
CA TYR A 95 10.72 6.02 14.61
C TYR A 95 12.16 6.23 15.03
N ARG A 96 12.55 5.62 16.15
CA ARG A 96 13.92 5.72 16.65
C ARG A 96 14.83 4.80 15.84
N TRP A 97 15.99 5.29 15.42
CA TRP A 97 17.02 4.43 14.85
C TRP A 97 17.61 3.52 15.94
N VAL A 98 17.74 2.23 15.64
CA VAL A 98 18.24 1.22 16.58
C VAL A 98 19.66 0.80 16.21
N ARG A 99 19.85 0.39 14.96
CA ARG A 99 21.12 -0.08 14.40
C ARG A 99 21.02 -0.16 12.88
N ASP A 100 22.13 -0.44 12.20
CA ASP A 100 22.09 -0.86 10.79
C ASP A 100 22.12 -2.40 10.70
N THR A 101 21.60 -2.96 9.61
CA THR A 101 21.87 -4.34 9.21
C THR A 101 23.35 -4.49 8.82
N PRO A 102 23.89 -5.73 8.69
CA PRO A 102 25.25 -5.94 8.19
C PRO A 102 25.53 -5.27 6.84
N ASP A 103 24.49 -5.14 5.99
CA ASP A 103 24.57 -4.49 4.67
C ASP A 103 24.38 -2.96 4.72
N GLY A 104 24.23 -2.38 5.92
CA GLY A 104 24.12 -0.93 6.12
C GLY A 104 22.71 -0.36 5.96
N ILE A 105 21.66 -1.19 5.94
CA ILE A 105 20.26 -0.74 5.89
C ILE A 105 19.82 -0.32 7.31
N PRO A 106 19.21 0.86 7.49
CA PRO A 106 18.77 1.30 8.82
C PRO A 106 17.63 0.43 9.37
N VAL A 107 17.72 0.11 10.66
CA VAL A 107 16.70 -0.62 11.44
C VAL A 107 16.11 0.32 12.49
N PHE A 108 14.78 0.45 12.50
CA PHE A 108 14.06 1.34 13.41
C PHE A 108 13.27 0.60 14.50
N SER A 109 12.86 1.34 15.52
CA SER A 109 11.97 0.89 16.60
C SER A 109 10.52 0.74 16.13
N GLN A 110 9.67 0.25 17.03
CA GLN A 110 8.23 0.48 16.94
C GLN A 110 7.94 2.00 16.95
N PRO A 111 6.88 2.45 16.24
CA PRO A 111 6.54 3.87 16.16
C PRO A 111 6.17 4.43 17.52
N MET A 112 6.62 5.65 17.81
CA MET A 112 6.16 6.45 18.94
C MET A 112 5.22 7.53 18.41
N GLU A 113 4.03 7.62 18.99
CA GLU A 113 3.09 8.70 18.65
C GLU A 113 3.69 10.05 19.03
N VAL A 114 3.54 11.01 18.13
CA VAL A 114 3.91 12.41 18.33
C VAL A 114 2.63 13.23 18.25
N ASP A 115 2.31 13.89 19.35
CA ASP A 115 1.09 14.67 19.48
C ASP A 115 1.17 15.93 18.62
N VAL A 116 0.24 16.02 17.67
CA VAL A 116 0.02 17.20 16.83
C VAL A 116 -1.42 17.70 16.94
N SER A 117 -2.18 17.23 17.93
CA SER A 117 -3.59 17.55 18.13
C SER A 117 -3.82 18.98 18.64
N GLU A 118 -2.85 19.54 19.37
CA GLU A 118 -2.89 20.92 19.85
C GLU A 118 -2.42 21.93 18.78
N LEU A 119 -1.82 21.47 17.69
CA LEU A 119 -1.43 22.36 16.60
C LEU A 119 -2.68 22.89 15.87
N PRO A 120 -2.69 24.17 15.47
CA PRO A 120 -3.83 24.77 14.79
C PRO A 120 -4.01 24.16 13.39
N LYS A 121 -5.27 23.99 12.98
CA LYS A 121 -5.59 23.71 11.58
C LYS A 121 -5.09 24.82 10.66
N LEU A 122 -4.77 24.43 9.43
CA LEU A 122 -4.43 25.36 8.35
C LEU A 122 -5.50 25.26 7.27
N GLU A 123 -6.20 26.36 6.99
CA GLU A 123 -7.29 26.39 5.98
C GLU A 123 -8.26 25.20 6.11
N ASP A 124 -8.66 24.88 7.33
CA ASP A 124 -9.53 23.74 7.69
C ASP A 124 -8.94 22.33 7.49
N HIS A 125 -7.71 22.20 6.98
CA HIS A 125 -6.98 20.94 6.88
C HIS A 125 -6.38 20.52 8.23
N SER A 126 -6.46 19.22 8.53
CA SER A 126 -5.70 18.61 9.62
C SER A 126 -4.22 18.56 9.24
N LEU A 127 -3.33 18.80 10.19
CA LEU A 127 -1.88 18.71 9.95
C LEU A 127 -1.39 17.27 9.74
N GLN A 128 -2.23 16.28 10.02
CA GLN A 128 -1.99 14.87 9.74
C GLN A 128 -2.54 14.45 8.36
N ASP A 129 -3.15 15.36 7.60
CA ASP A 129 -3.71 15.07 6.28
C ASP A 129 -2.64 15.24 5.20
N HIS A 130 -2.63 14.36 4.19
CA HIS A 130 -1.80 14.50 2.99
C HIS A 130 -2.04 15.81 2.23
N ALA A 131 -3.14 16.50 2.49
CA ALA A 131 -3.39 17.83 1.92
C ALA A 131 -2.43 18.91 2.43
N VAL A 132 -1.77 18.71 3.58
CA VAL A 132 -0.87 19.70 4.18
C VAL A 132 0.59 19.36 3.88
N ALA A 133 1.20 20.17 3.01
CA ALA A 133 2.63 20.04 2.74
C ALA A 133 3.45 20.34 4.01
N SER A 134 4.39 19.46 4.34
CA SER A 134 5.16 19.57 5.57
C SER A 134 6.60 19.10 5.40
N TYR A 135 7.47 19.57 6.30
CA TYR A 135 8.89 19.22 6.32
C TYR A 135 9.45 19.39 7.73
N ILE A 136 10.29 18.45 8.16
CA ILE A 136 10.99 18.49 9.44
C ILE A 136 12.50 18.52 9.20
N PHE A 137 13.18 19.37 9.94
CA PHE A 137 14.64 19.48 9.88
C PHE A 137 15.23 19.79 11.26
N GLN A 138 16.52 19.48 11.39
CA GLN A 138 17.31 19.80 12.56
C GLN A 138 18.33 20.90 12.22
N THR A 139 18.44 21.90 13.08
CA THR A 139 19.43 22.97 12.98
C THR A 139 20.79 22.53 13.53
N PRO A 140 21.90 23.21 13.17
CA PRO A 140 23.24 22.83 13.63
C PRO A 140 23.44 22.81 15.16
N ASP A 141 22.65 23.60 15.90
CA ASP A 141 22.62 23.62 17.37
C ASP A 141 21.78 22.48 17.99
N GLY A 142 21.18 21.62 17.15
CA GLY A 142 20.44 20.44 17.55
C GLY A 142 18.94 20.65 17.73
N ALA A 143 18.43 21.88 17.62
CA ALA A 143 16.99 22.14 17.70
C ALA A 143 16.24 21.57 16.49
N VAL A 144 15.03 21.06 16.72
CA VAL A 144 14.24 20.38 15.68
C VAL A 144 13.00 21.18 15.39
N PHE A 145 12.79 21.50 14.12
CA PHE A 145 11.67 22.32 13.65
C PHE A 145 10.83 21.55 12.64
N GLY A 146 9.53 21.81 12.69
CA GLY A 146 8.57 21.38 11.67
C GLY A 146 7.96 22.60 10.99
N ILE A 147 7.77 22.50 9.67
CA ILE A 147 6.98 23.45 8.89
C ILE A 147 5.76 22.76 8.30
N TRP A 148 4.64 23.48 8.27
CA TRP A 148 3.41 23.07 7.60
C TRP A 148 2.89 24.21 6.75
N VAL A 149 2.45 23.90 5.53
CA VAL A 149 2.13 24.91 4.52
C VAL A 149 0.81 24.56 3.86
N SER A 150 -0.12 25.51 3.87
CA SER A 150 -1.36 25.47 3.11
C SER A 150 -1.34 26.49 1.96
N HIS A 151 -2.47 26.75 1.30
CA HIS A 151 -2.52 27.73 0.21
C HIS A 151 -2.23 29.15 0.68
N THR A 152 -2.69 29.53 1.88
CA THR A 152 -2.58 30.89 2.43
C THR A 152 -1.88 31.00 3.77
N GLU A 153 -1.42 29.89 4.36
CA GLU A 153 -0.82 29.89 5.69
C GLU A 153 0.49 29.08 5.74
N PHE A 154 1.46 29.60 6.49
CA PHE A 154 2.71 28.94 6.85
C PHE A 154 2.78 28.82 8.37
N LEU A 155 3.09 27.64 8.89
CA LEU A 155 3.24 27.35 10.31
C LEU A 155 4.66 26.85 10.58
N LEU A 156 5.30 27.43 11.59
CA LEU A 156 6.56 26.94 12.15
C LEU A 156 6.31 26.47 13.57
N ALA A 157 6.79 25.27 13.91
CA ALA A 157 6.77 24.73 15.26
C ALA A 157 8.12 24.12 15.64
N THR A 158 8.42 24.07 16.94
CA THR A 158 9.60 23.40 17.49
C THR A 158 9.19 22.08 18.12
N PHE A 159 10.01 21.05 17.98
CA PHE A 159 9.74 19.76 18.62
C PHE A 159 10.13 19.81 20.10
N ASN A 160 9.23 19.33 20.95
CA ASN A 160 9.40 19.17 22.38
C ASN A 160 9.47 17.68 22.71
N ARG A 161 10.69 17.22 23.02
CA ARG A 161 10.97 15.80 23.27
C ARG A 161 10.28 15.29 24.54
N ASP A 162 10.21 16.09 25.60
CA ASP A 162 9.65 15.66 26.89
C ASP A 162 8.14 15.39 26.79
N HIS A 163 7.48 16.10 25.88
CA HIS A 163 6.04 15.96 25.63
C HIS A 163 5.71 15.21 24.34
N MET A 164 6.72 14.79 23.55
CA MET A 164 6.57 14.17 22.24
C MET A 164 5.60 14.94 21.34
N ARG A 165 5.78 16.25 21.20
CA ARG A 165 4.85 17.11 20.43
C ARG A 165 5.57 18.26 19.73
N PHE A 166 4.88 18.94 18.83
CA PHE A 166 5.36 20.20 18.26
C PHE A 166 4.66 21.40 18.92
N ASP A 167 5.44 22.35 19.44
CA ASP A 167 4.97 23.60 20.02
C ASP A 167 5.05 24.71 18.97
N VAL A 168 3.93 25.40 18.71
CA VAL A 168 3.86 26.46 17.68
C VAL A 168 4.78 27.63 18.04
N VAL A 169 5.65 27.99 17.10
CA VAL A 169 6.53 29.16 17.19
C VAL A 169 5.87 30.36 16.49
N SER A 170 5.37 30.16 15.27
CA SER A 170 4.75 31.24 14.50
C SER A 170 3.76 30.71 13.47
N LYS A 171 2.73 31.51 13.20
CA LYS A 171 1.81 31.33 12.07
C LYS A 171 1.82 32.60 11.21
N THR A 172 2.07 32.44 9.91
CA THR A 172 2.33 33.51 8.97
C THR A 172 1.41 33.42 7.76
N ARG A 173 0.97 34.56 7.25
CA ARG A 173 0.20 34.62 6.00
C ARG A 173 1.11 34.33 4.81
N LEU A 174 0.73 33.37 3.99
CA LEU A 174 1.37 33.03 2.72
C LEU A 174 0.55 33.57 1.55
N SER A 175 1.24 34.05 0.52
CA SER A 175 0.65 34.53 -0.73
C SER A 175 1.45 34.05 -1.93
N GLY A 176 0.83 34.09 -3.12
CA GLY A 176 1.51 33.78 -4.39
C GLY A 176 1.40 32.32 -4.85
N LEU A 177 0.86 31.43 -4.02
CA LEU A 177 0.44 30.09 -4.45
C LEU A 177 -0.95 30.17 -5.09
N PRO A 178 -1.24 29.37 -6.13
CA PRO A 178 -2.58 29.28 -6.71
C PRO A 178 -3.50 28.27 -6.01
N ARG A 179 -2.91 27.31 -5.26
CA ARG A 179 -3.59 26.20 -4.57
C ARG A 179 -2.74 25.70 -3.40
N THR A 180 -3.32 24.84 -2.57
CA THR A 180 -2.62 24.15 -1.48
C THR A 180 -1.49 23.30 -2.05
N PRO A 181 -0.25 23.43 -1.53
CA PRO A 181 0.86 22.61 -1.97
C PRO A 181 0.70 21.16 -1.49
N ARG A 182 1.24 20.20 -2.25
CA ARG A 182 1.24 18.77 -1.88
C ARG A 182 2.46 18.35 -1.06
N ALA A 183 3.58 18.99 -1.28
CA ALA A 183 4.85 18.64 -0.68
C ALA A 183 5.69 19.89 -0.44
N ALA A 184 6.49 19.86 0.62
CA ALA A 184 7.38 20.95 1.00
C ALA A 184 8.77 20.40 1.33
N THR A 185 9.79 21.22 1.12
CA THR A 185 11.13 21.02 1.70
C THR A 185 11.82 22.37 1.87
N GLY A 186 12.92 22.40 2.60
CA GLY A 186 13.67 23.62 2.86
C GLY A 186 15.17 23.39 2.98
N LEU A 187 15.92 24.44 2.64
CA LEU A 187 17.37 24.53 2.81
C LEU A 187 17.68 25.73 3.72
N LEU A 188 18.23 25.45 4.91
CA LEU A 188 18.77 26.50 5.77
C LEU A 188 20.19 26.84 5.31
N ASN A 189 20.39 28.09 4.91
CA ASN A 189 21.67 28.62 4.47
C ASN A 189 22.50 29.14 5.65
N GLU A 190 23.81 29.28 5.44
CA GLU A 190 24.76 29.78 6.45
C GLU A 190 24.49 31.24 6.86
N ASP A 191 23.84 32.01 5.99
CA ASP A 191 23.41 33.39 6.25
C ASP A 191 22.11 33.48 7.08
N GLY A 192 21.58 32.33 7.53
CA GLY A 192 20.35 32.24 8.31
C GLY A 192 19.07 32.41 7.49
N GLN A 193 19.14 32.35 6.14
CA GLN A 193 17.94 32.27 5.31
C GLN A 193 17.46 30.83 5.15
N LEU A 194 16.17 30.59 5.33
CA LEU A 194 15.51 29.35 4.96
C LEU A 194 14.87 29.51 3.58
N GLU A 195 15.37 28.77 2.62
CA GLU A 195 14.82 28.69 1.26
C GLU A 195 13.87 27.50 1.18
N MET A 196 12.58 27.77 0.98
CA MET A 196 11.54 26.75 0.90
C MET A 196 11.12 26.46 -0.53
N PHE A 197 10.72 25.22 -0.75
CA PHE A 197 10.28 24.70 -2.04
C PHE A 197 8.95 23.98 -1.84
N LEU A 198 7.97 24.27 -2.71
CA LEU A 198 6.58 23.85 -2.56
C LEU A 198 6.07 23.30 -3.89
N SER A 199 5.52 22.08 -3.89
CA SER A 199 4.87 21.49 -5.07
C SER A 199 3.42 21.94 -5.16
N VAL A 200 3.00 22.48 -6.30
CA VAL A 200 1.61 22.90 -6.51
C VAL A 200 1.07 22.39 -7.85
N SER A 201 -0.12 21.79 -7.82
CA SER A 201 -0.78 21.22 -9.00
C SER A 201 -1.42 22.28 -9.91
N ASP A 202 -1.40 22.01 -11.22
CA ASP A 202 -2.13 22.77 -12.24
C ASP A 202 -3.66 22.70 -12.08
N GLY A 203 -4.16 21.79 -11.24
CA GLY A 203 -5.58 21.57 -11.01
C GLY A 203 -6.29 20.85 -12.15
N VAL A 204 -5.53 20.26 -13.08
CA VAL A 204 -6.09 19.42 -14.14
C VAL A 204 -6.75 18.21 -13.51
N ASN A 205 -8.04 18.00 -13.82
CA ASN A 205 -8.75 16.82 -13.35
C ASN A 205 -8.21 15.58 -14.07
N TYR A 206 -7.77 14.58 -13.30
CA TYR A 206 -7.25 13.33 -13.83
C TYR A 206 -8.33 12.54 -14.57
N LYS A 207 -9.52 12.36 -13.97
CA LYS A 207 -10.54 11.45 -14.52
C LYS A 207 -11.16 12.01 -15.81
N ALA A 208 -11.39 11.12 -16.78
CA ALA A 208 -12.17 11.42 -17.97
C ALA A 208 -13.60 11.89 -17.62
N ALA A 209 -14.28 12.52 -18.58
CA ALA A 209 -15.64 13.01 -18.39
C ALA A 209 -16.61 11.88 -18.01
N GLY A 210 -17.59 12.20 -17.15
CA GLY A 210 -18.55 11.23 -16.60
C GLY A 210 -18.16 10.74 -15.20
N SER A 211 -18.90 9.75 -14.70
CA SER A 211 -18.65 9.17 -13.37
C SER A 211 -17.96 7.82 -13.53
N HIS A 212 -16.77 7.67 -12.94
CA HIS A 212 -15.98 6.43 -12.90
C HIS A 212 -16.64 5.27 -12.11
N ARG A 213 -17.90 5.44 -11.70
CA ARG A 213 -18.72 4.48 -10.95
C ARG A 213 -20.02 4.13 -11.69
N LEU A 214 -20.18 4.55 -12.95
CA LEU A 214 -21.37 4.27 -13.76
C LEU A 214 -20.98 3.48 -15.01
N ALA A 215 -21.88 2.60 -15.47
CA ALA A 215 -21.65 1.72 -16.62
C ALA A 215 -21.38 2.47 -17.94
N ALA A 216 -21.79 3.74 -18.05
CA ALA A 216 -21.51 4.58 -19.21
C ALA A 216 -20.11 5.20 -19.22
N TYR A 217 -19.29 4.99 -18.19
CA TYR A 217 -17.93 5.53 -18.15
C TYR A 217 -17.05 4.91 -19.23
N ARG A 218 -16.52 5.74 -20.12
CA ARG A 218 -15.59 5.34 -21.17
C ARG A 218 -14.32 6.19 -21.00
N PRO A 219 -13.33 5.72 -20.22
CA PRO A 219 -12.13 6.49 -19.95
C PRO A 219 -11.12 6.52 -21.11
N PHE A 220 -11.27 5.60 -22.06
CA PHE A 220 -10.42 5.45 -23.23
C PHE A 220 -11.24 5.62 -24.51
N ASP A 221 -10.62 6.17 -25.56
CA ASP A 221 -11.22 6.20 -26.89
C ASP A 221 -11.08 4.84 -27.60
N GLY A 222 -11.62 4.73 -28.81
CA GLY A 222 -11.58 3.49 -29.61
C GLY A 222 -10.16 3.06 -30.04
N SER A 223 -9.14 3.90 -29.82
CA SER A 223 -7.73 3.57 -30.04
C SER A 223 -6.98 3.21 -28.75
N GLY A 224 -7.68 3.18 -27.60
CA GLY A 224 -7.10 2.88 -26.30
C GLY A 224 -6.40 4.07 -25.65
N ILE A 225 -6.63 5.30 -26.13
CA ILE A 225 -6.00 6.51 -25.57
C ILE A 225 -6.84 7.05 -24.41
N TRP A 226 -6.17 7.32 -23.28
CA TRP A 226 -6.80 7.94 -22.11
C TRP A 226 -7.37 9.31 -22.44
N MET A 227 -8.66 9.51 -22.13
CA MET A 227 -9.40 10.76 -22.39
C MET A 227 -9.47 11.70 -21.19
N GLY A 228 -8.88 11.32 -20.05
CA GLY A 228 -8.75 12.18 -18.88
C GLY A 228 -7.51 13.08 -18.93
N GLY A 229 -7.36 13.92 -17.91
CA GLY A 229 -6.19 14.78 -17.78
C GLY A 229 -4.94 14.05 -17.32
N ILE A 230 -3.78 14.67 -17.59
CA ILE A 230 -2.47 14.27 -17.08
C ILE A 230 -1.96 15.42 -16.19
N PRO A 231 -2.27 15.43 -14.89
CA PRO A 231 -1.95 16.55 -14.01
C PRO A 231 -0.45 16.73 -13.84
N ARG A 232 -0.02 17.98 -13.66
CA ARG A 232 1.38 18.36 -13.47
C ARG A 232 1.56 19.33 -12.31
N ASP A 233 2.65 19.15 -11.57
CA ASP A 233 2.99 20.04 -10.46
C ASP A 233 4.15 20.97 -10.83
N ALA A 234 3.95 22.26 -10.60
CA ALA A 234 5.00 23.28 -10.59
C ALA A 234 5.72 23.28 -9.23
N VAL A 235 6.90 23.90 -9.18
CA VAL A 235 7.59 24.17 -7.91
C VAL A 235 7.61 25.67 -7.69
N TYR A 236 7.19 26.07 -6.49
CA TYR A 236 7.23 27.44 -5.99
C TYR A 236 8.32 27.56 -4.92
N GLY A 237 9.00 28.70 -4.87
CA GLY A 237 10.02 29.02 -3.89
C GLY A 237 9.63 30.20 -3.01
N ALA A 238 10.00 30.17 -1.73
CA ALA A 238 9.88 31.29 -0.80
C ALA A 238 11.11 31.36 0.11
N SER A 239 11.63 32.56 0.36
CA SER A 239 12.80 32.79 1.20
C SER A 239 12.41 33.60 2.42
N LEU A 240 12.93 33.23 3.60
CA LEU A 240 12.68 33.93 4.84
C LEU A 240 13.90 33.89 5.78
N PRO A 241 14.10 34.94 6.61
CA PRO A 241 15.01 34.84 7.73
C PRO A 241 14.53 33.79 8.72
N PHE A 242 15.45 33.00 9.26
CA PHE A 242 15.19 31.94 10.22
C PHE A 242 16.02 32.15 11.49
N PRO A 243 15.46 31.93 12.70
CA PRO A 243 14.09 31.49 13.01
C PRO A 243 13.03 32.61 12.97
N ASN A 244 13.43 33.85 12.64
CA ASN A 244 12.55 35.02 12.67
C ASN A 244 11.60 35.08 11.46
N VAL A 245 10.49 34.36 11.51
CA VAL A 245 9.51 34.32 10.41
C VAL A 245 8.78 35.66 10.25
N PRO A 246 8.73 36.26 9.04
CA PRO A 246 8.00 37.49 8.80
C PRO A 246 6.48 37.29 8.91
N GLN A 247 5.72 38.37 9.14
CA GLN A 247 4.25 38.31 9.20
C GLN A 247 3.58 37.95 7.86
N ASN A 248 4.24 38.26 6.75
CA ASN A 248 3.77 37.93 5.41
C ASN A 248 4.92 37.29 4.63
N LEU A 249 4.63 36.15 4.00
CA LEU A 249 5.53 35.44 3.13
C LEU A 249 4.94 35.38 1.72
N ARG A 250 5.80 35.44 0.71
CA ARG A 250 5.39 35.35 -0.68
C ARG A 250 6.17 34.26 -1.39
N ALA A 251 5.45 33.28 -1.91
CA ALA A 251 5.98 32.28 -2.80
C ALA A 251 5.94 32.77 -4.25
N ARG A 252 6.91 32.34 -5.05
CA ARG A 252 7.01 32.60 -6.49
C ARG A 252 7.27 31.32 -7.25
N GLU A 253 6.70 31.18 -8.44
CA GLU A 253 6.99 30.03 -9.28
C GLU A 253 8.47 30.02 -9.68
N ILE A 254 9.12 28.86 -9.56
CA ILE A 254 10.51 28.64 -9.99
C ILE A 254 10.59 27.54 -11.06
N ILE A 255 9.72 26.53 -11.01
CA ILE A 255 9.63 25.50 -12.05
C ILE A 255 8.19 25.48 -12.54
N THR A 256 7.99 25.75 -13.83
CA THR A 256 6.66 25.76 -14.45
C THR A 256 6.07 24.35 -14.52
N HIS A 257 4.74 24.24 -14.58
CA HIS A 257 4.05 22.95 -14.77
C HIS A 257 4.56 22.15 -15.99
N LYS A 258 4.97 22.83 -17.07
CA LYS A 258 5.52 22.19 -18.28
C LYS A 258 6.80 21.38 -17.98
N ARG A 259 7.62 21.84 -17.03
CA ARG A 259 8.88 21.20 -16.60
C ARG A 259 8.77 20.43 -15.28
N GLY A 260 7.57 20.40 -14.71
CA GLY A 260 7.24 19.85 -13.42
C GLY A 260 7.16 18.33 -13.31
N GLY A 261 6.60 17.86 -12.19
CA GLY A 261 6.29 16.44 -11.96
C GLY A 261 5.00 16.05 -12.67
N GLN A 262 5.05 15.04 -13.54
CA GLN A 262 3.85 14.44 -14.11
C GLN A 262 3.21 13.51 -13.08
N PHE A 263 1.88 13.56 -12.98
CA PHE A 263 1.11 12.93 -11.90
C PHE A 263 1.50 13.41 -10.50
N GLY A 264 2.00 14.64 -10.42
CA GLY A 264 2.33 15.31 -9.18
C GLY A 264 3.72 15.02 -8.63
N ILE A 265 4.12 15.85 -7.68
CA ILE A 265 5.30 15.65 -6.81
C ILE A 265 4.75 15.37 -5.41
N ASN A 266 4.95 14.14 -4.94
CA ASN A 266 4.39 13.63 -3.68
C ASN A 266 5.31 13.94 -2.49
N GLY A 267 6.62 13.83 -2.68
CA GLY A 267 7.62 14.28 -1.71
C GLY A 267 8.80 14.94 -2.38
N MET A 268 9.54 15.72 -1.59
CA MET A 268 10.71 16.44 -2.06
C MET A 268 11.72 16.64 -0.95
N THR A 269 12.99 16.74 -1.33
CA THR A 269 14.08 17.04 -0.41
C THR A 269 15.22 17.76 -1.12
N ILE A 270 16.13 18.36 -0.37
CA ILE A 270 17.32 19.01 -0.92
C ILE A 270 18.56 18.31 -0.42
N ILE A 271 19.46 18.00 -1.35
CA ILE A 271 20.80 17.53 -1.07
C ILE A 271 21.82 18.43 -1.76
N ARG A 272 23.06 18.39 -1.30
CA ARG A 272 24.18 19.07 -1.98
C ARG A 272 24.93 18.09 -2.87
N ASP A 273 25.43 18.60 -3.99
CA ASP A 273 26.29 17.91 -4.93
C ASP A 273 27.42 18.87 -5.33
N ASN A 274 28.65 18.53 -4.97
CA ASN A 274 29.80 19.45 -5.11
C ASN A 274 29.52 20.85 -4.51
N GLY A 275 28.85 20.88 -3.35
CA GLY A 275 28.46 22.11 -2.65
C GLY A 275 27.20 22.80 -3.18
N LEU A 276 26.74 22.46 -4.39
CA LEU A 276 25.56 23.08 -5.02
C LEU A 276 24.26 22.36 -4.61
N PRO A 277 23.18 23.10 -4.29
CA PRO A 277 21.91 22.50 -3.93
C PRO A 277 21.23 21.86 -5.14
N ARG A 278 20.67 20.67 -4.93
CA ARG A 278 19.81 19.95 -5.88
C ARG A 278 18.52 19.55 -5.18
N LEU A 279 17.40 19.86 -5.83
CA LEU A 279 16.06 19.48 -5.36
C LEU A 279 15.76 18.11 -5.92
N ILE A 280 15.55 17.14 -5.03
CA ILE A 280 15.10 15.80 -5.35
C ILE A 280 13.59 15.73 -5.18
N VAL A 281 12.91 15.08 -6.13
CA VAL A 281 11.46 14.89 -6.10
C VAL A 281 11.08 13.45 -6.37
N GLY A 282 10.06 12.97 -5.66
CA GLY A 282 9.35 11.73 -5.93
C GLY A 282 7.99 12.00 -6.56
N THR A 283 7.56 11.17 -7.51
CA THR A 283 6.26 11.29 -8.18
C THR A 283 5.34 10.09 -7.88
N LEU A 284 4.04 10.25 -8.12
CA LEU A 284 3.03 9.20 -7.96
C LEU A 284 3.42 7.86 -8.61
N LEU A 285 4.09 7.92 -9.77
CA LEU A 285 4.42 6.74 -10.57
C LEU A 285 5.83 6.15 -10.29
N GLY A 286 6.40 6.36 -9.10
CA GLY A 286 7.70 5.77 -8.76
C GLY A 286 8.90 6.57 -9.26
N GLY A 287 8.69 7.75 -9.83
CA GLY A 287 9.76 8.50 -10.49
C GLY A 287 10.59 9.30 -9.50
N LEU A 288 11.91 9.09 -9.49
CA LEU A 288 12.88 9.88 -8.72
C LEU A 288 13.65 10.81 -9.66
N HIS A 289 13.57 12.12 -9.43
CA HIS A 289 14.19 13.12 -10.28
C HIS A 289 14.91 14.19 -9.47
N SER A 290 15.82 14.90 -10.10
CA SER A 290 16.51 16.06 -9.57
C SER A 290 16.36 17.29 -10.44
N TYR A 291 16.42 18.46 -9.81
CA TYR A 291 16.55 19.76 -10.44
C TYR A 291 17.79 20.47 -9.87
N SER A 292 18.62 21.05 -10.74
CA SER A 292 19.77 21.88 -10.38
C SER A 292 19.48 23.38 -10.57
N ASP A 293 20.45 24.24 -10.23
CA ASP A 293 20.43 25.69 -10.51
C ASP A 293 19.21 26.40 -9.88
N LEU A 294 18.96 26.10 -8.60
CA LEU A 294 17.77 26.57 -7.88
C LEU A 294 17.87 28.02 -7.42
N LEU A 295 19.07 28.49 -7.03
CA LEU A 295 19.31 29.75 -6.29
C LEU A 295 20.67 30.40 -6.67
N PRO A 296 20.79 31.74 -6.77
CA PRO A 296 19.86 32.71 -7.33
C PRO A 296 20.10 32.92 -8.86
N VAL A 297 19.10 33.50 -9.51
CA VAL A 297 18.82 33.38 -10.94
C VAL A 297 19.43 34.54 -11.74
N ASP A 298 20.31 34.24 -12.69
CA ASP A 298 20.19 34.86 -14.02
C ASP A 298 19.01 34.18 -14.72
N GLU A 299 18.00 34.96 -15.15
CA GLU A 299 16.66 34.52 -15.60
C GLU A 299 16.62 33.55 -16.79
N TYR A 300 17.78 33.18 -17.35
CA TYR A 300 17.89 32.49 -18.63
C TYR A 300 18.36 31.04 -18.58
N ARG A 301 18.77 30.50 -17.42
CA ARG A 301 19.16 29.07 -17.36
C ARG A 301 17.95 28.15 -17.17
N PRO A 302 17.65 27.24 -18.12
CA PRO A 302 16.58 26.28 -17.93
C PRO A 302 16.96 25.29 -16.82
N ARG A 303 16.15 25.26 -15.75
CA ARG A 303 16.23 24.20 -14.74
C ARG A 303 15.90 22.87 -15.40
N GLU A 304 16.91 22.01 -15.54
CA GLU A 304 16.76 20.70 -16.17
C GLU A 304 16.27 19.67 -15.15
N LYS A 305 15.29 18.86 -15.57
CA LYS A 305 14.78 17.75 -14.79
C LYS A 305 15.54 16.50 -15.22
N MET A 306 16.35 15.95 -14.32
CA MET A 306 17.14 14.75 -14.59
C MET A 306 16.66 13.59 -13.72
N PRO A 307 16.52 12.35 -14.24
CA PRO A 307 16.27 11.19 -13.39
C PRO A 307 17.44 11.00 -12.43
N LEU A 308 17.18 10.48 -11.24
CA LEU A 308 18.24 9.87 -10.45
C LEU A 308 18.66 8.56 -11.12
N VAL A 309 19.94 8.23 -11.04
CA VAL A 309 20.50 7.06 -11.73
C VAL A 309 21.29 6.17 -10.77
N ASP A 310 21.46 4.90 -11.14
CA ASP A 310 22.38 3.97 -10.49
C ASP A 310 23.84 4.17 -10.94
N GLU A 311 24.74 3.30 -10.45
CA GLU A 311 26.16 3.28 -10.81
C GLU A 311 26.44 3.08 -12.31
N HIS A 312 25.48 2.61 -13.09
CA HIS A 312 25.58 2.39 -14.53
C HIS A 312 24.91 3.52 -15.35
N GLY A 313 24.37 4.54 -14.69
CA GLY A 313 23.65 5.62 -15.36
C GLY A 313 22.23 5.26 -15.77
N ILE A 314 21.69 4.14 -15.28
CA ILE A 314 20.32 3.71 -15.54
C ILE A 314 19.39 4.44 -14.57
N SER A 315 18.29 4.98 -15.10
CA SER A 315 17.31 5.73 -14.29
C SER A 315 16.69 4.85 -13.21
N LEU A 316 16.78 5.29 -11.96
CA LEU A 316 16.14 4.66 -10.83
C LEU A 316 14.62 4.82 -10.94
N ARG A 317 13.92 3.74 -10.61
CA ARG A 317 12.47 3.74 -10.43
C ARG A 317 12.17 3.15 -9.07
N HIS A 318 11.57 3.97 -8.21
CA HIS A 318 11.11 3.51 -6.92
C HIS A 318 10.05 2.43 -7.10
N PRO A 319 10.15 1.26 -6.44
CA PRO A 319 9.25 0.13 -6.68
C PRO A 319 7.80 0.46 -6.36
N GLU A 320 7.56 1.29 -5.35
CA GLU A 320 6.20 1.67 -4.95
C GLU A 320 5.69 2.93 -5.66
N THR A 321 4.39 3.17 -5.54
CA THR A 321 3.69 4.36 -6.01
C THR A 321 3.64 5.43 -4.92
N TRP A 322 3.17 6.63 -5.22
CA TRP A 322 3.09 7.74 -4.24
C TRP A 322 4.46 8.12 -3.63
N THR A 323 5.51 8.14 -4.44
CA THR A 323 6.89 8.26 -3.93
C THR A 323 7.13 9.56 -3.16
N ASN A 324 7.33 9.43 -1.86
CA ASN A 324 7.85 10.48 -0.99
C ASN A 324 9.35 10.29 -0.81
N VAL A 325 10.11 11.36 -0.58
CA VAL A 325 11.56 11.27 -0.44
C VAL A 325 12.08 12.31 0.55
N ILE A 326 12.98 11.88 1.44
CA ILE A 326 13.73 12.74 2.35
C ILE A 326 15.23 12.46 2.22
N ALA A 327 16.04 13.48 2.48
CA ALA A 327 17.47 13.32 2.66
C ALA A 327 17.72 12.61 4.00
N TYR A 328 18.67 11.69 4.00
CA TYR A 328 19.00 10.91 5.18
C TYR A 328 20.52 10.86 5.37
N PRO A 329 21.03 11.31 6.53
CA PRO A 329 22.45 11.22 6.83
C PRO A 329 22.99 9.78 6.78
N PRO A 330 24.09 9.53 6.04
CA PRO A 330 24.80 8.25 6.08
C PRO A 330 25.54 8.10 7.43
N ARG A 331 26.01 6.88 7.72
CA ARG A 331 26.86 6.62 8.89
C ARG A 331 28.29 7.14 8.75
N GLU A 332 28.89 6.98 7.57
CA GLU A 332 30.35 7.14 7.36
C GLU A 332 30.72 8.19 6.30
N SER A 333 29.75 8.84 5.66
CA SER A 333 29.97 9.77 4.54
C SER A 333 29.46 11.17 4.86
N SER A 334 29.97 12.19 4.16
CA SER A 334 29.40 13.54 4.22
C SER A 334 28.26 13.74 3.20
N ASN A 335 28.11 12.84 2.24
CA ASN A 335 27.09 12.94 1.20
C ASN A 335 25.77 12.34 1.69
N LEU A 336 24.69 13.12 1.63
CA LEU A 336 23.37 12.66 2.06
C LEU A 336 22.84 11.54 1.16
N ASP A 337 22.36 10.47 1.81
CA ASP A 337 21.58 9.41 1.20
C ASP A 337 20.12 9.82 1.09
N LEU A 338 19.26 8.91 0.62
CA LEU A 338 17.82 9.13 0.57
C LEU A 338 17.07 8.00 1.27
N LEU A 339 15.99 8.38 1.95
CA LEU A 339 14.88 7.48 2.25
C LEU A 339 13.73 7.86 1.34
N ALA A 340 13.15 6.87 0.67
CA ALA A 340 11.94 7.06 -0.11
C ALA A 340 10.87 6.05 0.28
N SER A 341 9.65 6.51 0.46
CA SER A 341 8.49 5.68 0.77
C SER A 341 7.44 5.76 -0.32
N GLY A 342 6.45 4.90 -0.23
CA GLY A 342 5.26 4.97 -1.05
C GLY A 342 4.04 4.44 -0.34
N GLU A 343 3.33 3.57 -1.05
CA GLU A 343 2.22 2.81 -0.49
C GLU A 343 2.77 1.65 0.36
N GLY A 344 2.76 1.77 1.68
CA GLY A 344 3.11 0.70 2.60
C GLY A 344 4.55 0.75 3.14
N GLY A 345 5.55 0.70 2.26
CA GLY A 345 6.94 0.50 2.65
C GLY A 345 7.82 1.76 2.59
N MET A 346 9.06 1.61 3.02
CA MET A 346 10.10 2.64 2.90
C MET A 346 11.42 1.99 2.52
N TYR A 347 12.21 2.67 1.70
CA TYR A 347 13.41 2.14 1.05
C TYR A 347 14.59 3.07 1.25
N TYR A 348 15.77 2.49 1.39
CA TYR A 348 17.02 3.19 1.55
C TYR A 348 17.81 3.19 0.23
N TYR A 349 18.29 4.38 -0.15
CA TYR A 349 19.11 4.61 -1.33
C TYR A 349 20.42 5.25 -0.90
N GLN A 350 21.51 4.50 -1.00
CA GLN A 350 22.83 4.98 -0.62
C GLN A 350 23.41 5.84 -1.74
N ARG A 351 23.94 7.00 -1.39
CA ARG A 351 24.61 7.89 -2.32
C ARG A 351 26.00 7.35 -2.66
N ILE A 352 26.30 7.30 -3.96
CA ILE A 352 27.63 6.92 -4.44
C ILE A 352 28.58 8.12 -4.23
N PRO A 353 29.73 7.97 -3.54
CA PRO A 353 30.56 9.10 -3.12
C PRO A 353 31.02 10.04 -4.24
N ASP A 354 31.48 9.51 -5.37
CA ASP A 354 32.12 10.28 -6.45
C ASP A 354 31.18 10.63 -7.62
N HIS A 355 29.91 10.22 -7.54
CA HIS A 355 28.94 10.36 -8.61
C HIS A 355 27.58 10.82 -8.08
N PHE A 356 26.84 11.62 -8.86
CA PHE A 356 25.43 11.92 -8.55
C PHE A 356 24.53 10.75 -8.95
N ALA A 357 24.74 9.64 -8.25
CA ALA A 357 24.09 8.35 -8.47
C ALA A 357 23.82 7.68 -7.13
N PHE A 358 22.84 6.79 -7.09
CA PHE A 358 22.40 6.12 -5.88
C PHE A 358 22.25 4.63 -6.09
N LYS A 359 22.70 3.86 -5.10
CA LYS A 359 22.51 2.43 -5.03
C LYS A 359 21.23 2.12 -4.24
N PRO A 360 20.23 1.44 -4.82
CA PRO A 360 19.07 0.97 -4.06
C PRO A 360 19.51 -0.15 -3.11
N MET A 361 19.43 0.10 -1.81
CA MET A 361 19.87 -0.85 -0.78
C MET A 361 18.78 -1.83 -0.37
N GLY A 362 17.50 -1.43 -0.47
CA GLY A 362 16.35 -2.27 -0.13
C GLY A 362 15.38 -1.58 0.83
N GLU A 363 14.45 -2.35 1.37
CA GLU A 363 13.46 -1.89 2.34
C GLU A 363 14.13 -1.57 3.69
N VAL A 364 13.76 -0.44 4.27
CA VAL A 364 14.07 -0.09 5.65
C VAL A 364 13.50 -1.14 6.59
N GLN A 365 14.23 -1.45 7.66
CA GLN A 365 13.89 -2.53 8.56
C GLN A 365 13.35 -2.01 9.90
N GLN A 366 12.66 -2.87 10.63
CA GLN A 366 12.11 -2.60 11.95
C GLN A 366 12.37 -3.78 12.90
N VAL A 367 12.62 -3.50 14.19
CA VAL A 367 12.67 -4.54 15.24
C VAL A 367 11.28 -4.94 15.69
N SER A 368 11.10 -6.21 16.07
CA SER A 368 9.79 -6.78 16.41
C SER A 368 8.75 -6.54 15.31
N ALA A 369 9.16 -6.71 14.06
CA ALA A 369 8.36 -6.41 12.89
C ALA A 369 7.12 -7.31 12.79
N GLU A 370 6.01 -6.71 12.41
CA GLU A 370 4.85 -7.45 11.91
C GLU A 370 5.18 -8.05 10.55
N LEU A 371 4.64 -9.23 10.25
CA LEU A 371 4.76 -9.85 8.94
C LEU A 371 4.04 -8.98 7.91
N PHE A 372 4.81 -8.43 6.97
CA PHE A 372 4.36 -7.37 6.06
C PHE A 372 4.54 -7.79 4.61
N GLY A 373 3.48 -7.70 3.81
CA GLY A 373 3.47 -8.08 2.39
C GLY A 373 3.30 -6.93 1.40
N GLY A 374 3.52 -5.68 1.82
CA GLY A 374 3.08 -4.54 1.04
C GLY A 374 1.56 -4.37 1.07
N THR A 375 1.03 -3.23 0.67
CA THR A 375 -0.39 -2.94 0.86
C THR A 375 -1.29 -3.85 0.04
N LEU A 376 -2.52 -4.02 0.55
CA LEU A 376 -3.55 -4.87 -0.07
C LEU A 376 -3.03 -6.29 -0.35
N VAL A 377 -2.28 -6.84 0.60
CA VAL A 377 -1.68 -8.18 0.50
C VAL A 377 -2.78 -9.24 0.31
N VAL A 378 -2.52 -10.20 -0.57
CA VAL A 378 -3.43 -11.29 -0.93
C VAL A 378 -2.69 -12.61 -0.68
N PRO A 379 -2.78 -13.18 0.53
CA PRO A 379 -2.10 -14.43 0.86
C PRO A 379 -2.82 -15.65 0.28
N THR A 380 -2.06 -16.73 0.16
CA THR A 380 -2.48 -18.12 0.07
C THR A 380 -1.52 -18.93 0.92
N VAL A 381 -2.05 -19.87 1.70
CA VAL A 381 -1.25 -20.71 2.60
C VAL A 381 -1.06 -22.08 1.95
N VAL A 382 0.19 -22.51 1.77
CA VAL A 382 0.53 -23.70 0.99
C VAL A 382 1.94 -24.20 1.33
N ASP A 383 2.20 -25.50 1.23
CA ASP A 383 3.55 -26.09 1.28
C ASP A 383 4.29 -25.76 -0.04
N TRP A 384 4.83 -24.55 -0.14
CA TRP A 384 5.41 -24.02 -1.39
C TRP A 384 6.75 -24.68 -1.70
N ASN A 385 7.58 -24.89 -0.69
CA ASN A 385 8.91 -25.45 -0.81
C ASN A 385 8.95 -26.98 -0.57
N GLY A 386 7.81 -27.64 -0.39
CA GLY A 386 7.74 -29.08 -0.24
C GLY A 386 8.38 -29.65 1.02
N ASP A 387 8.68 -28.83 2.03
CA ASP A 387 9.29 -29.27 3.28
C ASP A 387 8.25 -29.82 4.28
N GLY A 388 6.96 -29.69 3.96
CA GLY A 388 5.83 -30.17 4.75
C GLY A 388 5.32 -29.16 5.78
N ASN A 389 5.93 -27.98 5.89
CA ASN A 389 5.40 -26.84 6.62
C ASN A 389 4.56 -25.99 5.67
N LEU A 390 3.43 -25.49 6.16
CA LEU A 390 2.64 -24.53 5.40
C LEU A 390 3.32 -23.15 5.42
N ASP A 391 3.68 -22.67 4.23
CA ASP A 391 4.21 -21.34 3.94
C ASP A 391 3.10 -20.36 3.56
N ILE A 392 3.47 -19.10 3.30
CA ILE A 392 2.57 -18.12 2.66
C ILE A 392 3.18 -17.68 1.32
N VAL A 393 2.39 -17.79 0.25
CA VAL A 393 2.64 -17.10 -1.02
C VAL A 393 1.61 -16.00 -1.17
N ALA A 394 2.03 -14.80 -1.56
CA ALA A 394 1.12 -13.66 -1.63
C ALA A 394 1.33 -12.76 -2.84
N GLY A 395 0.25 -12.10 -3.27
CA GLY A 395 0.29 -10.93 -4.14
C GLY A 395 0.07 -9.64 -3.34
N ASN A 396 0.22 -8.49 -3.99
CA ASN A 396 0.00 -7.18 -3.38
C ASN A 396 -0.32 -6.08 -4.41
N SER A 397 -0.59 -4.87 -3.91
CA SER A 397 -0.89 -3.69 -4.73
C SER A 397 0.26 -3.28 -5.67
N HIS A 398 1.51 -3.50 -5.25
CA HIS A 398 2.72 -3.14 -6.00
C HIS A 398 2.92 -4.04 -7.22
N GLY A 399 2.34 -5.25 -7.20
CA GLY A 399 2.41 -6.21 -8.30
C GLY A 399 3.50 -7.26 -8.16
N PHE A 400 4.06 -7.43 -6.97
CA PHE A 400 5.01 -8.50 -6.69
C PHE A 400 4.30 -9.81 -6.34
N PHE A 401 5.02 -10.92 -6.48
CA PHE A 401 4.75 -12.15 -5.77
C PHE A 401 5.75 -12.29 -4.62
N LEU A 402 5.24 -12.67 -3.46
CA LEU A 402 5.99 -12.76 -2.21
C LEU A 402 5.91 -14.19 -1.67
N PHE A 403 7.01 -14.66 -1.10
CA PHE A 403 7.14 -15.92 -0.39
C PHE A 403 7.58 -15.65 1.05
N PHE A 404 6.78 -16.12 2.00
CA PHE A 404 7.11 -16.11 3.42
C PHE A 404 7.31 -17.55 3.86
N GLU A 405 8.57 -17.94 4.01
CA GLU A 405 8.95 -19.28 4.46
C GLU A 405 8.54 -19.47 5.93
N ASN A 406 7.88 -20.58 6.21
CA ASN A 406 7.64 -21.02 7.57
C ASN A 406 8.89 -21.73 8.11
N VAL A 407 9.66 -21.02 8.92
CA VAL A 407 10.92 -21.48 9.50
C VAL A 407 10.74 -22.19 10.85
N SER A 408 9.50 -22.52 11.24
CA SER A 408 9.26 -23.21 12.50
C SER A 408 9.79 -24.66 12.47
N LYS A 409 10.13 -25.18 13.65
CA LYS A 409 10.56 -26.59 13.83
C LYS A 409 9.55 -27.41 14.64
N ILE A 410 8.40 -26.81 14.93
CA ILE A 410 7.29 -27.33 15.74
C ILE A 410 5.98 -26.89 15.08
N ASN A 411 4.84 -27.50 15.44
CA ASN A 411 3.50 -27.21 14.91
C ASN A 411 2.94 -25.81 15.27
N ARG A 412 3.79 -24.79 15.40
CA ARG A 412 3.42 -23.38 15.52
C ARG A 412 4.18 -22.62 14.43
N PRO A 413 3.50 -22.08 13.40
CA PRO A 413 4.20 -21.47 12.29
C PRO A 413 4.94 -20.21 12.72
N ILE A 414 6.11 -20.00 12.14
CA ILE A 414 6.96 -18.83 12.39
C ILE A 414 7.50 -18.42 11.03
N PHE A 415 7.18 -17.22 10.57
CA PHE A 415 7.50 -16.83 9.20
C PHE A 415 8.73 -15.93 9.13
N ALA A 416 9.60 -16.19 8.15
CA ALA A 416 10.68 -15.31 7.79
C ALA A 416 10.16 -14.04 7.06
N PRO A 417 10.97 -12.97 6.95
CA PRO A 417 10.67 -11.85 6.07
C PRO A 417 10.37 -12.27 4.62
N PRO A 418 9.53 -11.53 3.87
CA PRO A 418 9.16 -11.89 2.51
C PRO A 418 10.37 -11.91 1.57
N GLN A 419 10.36 -12.89 0.67
CA GLN A 419 11.22 -12.94 -0.50
C GLN A 419 10.39 -12.72 -1.77
N ARG A 420 10.94 -12.00 -2.75
CA ARG A 420 10.25 -11.79 -4.03
C ARG A 420 10.44 -13.00 -4.94
N ILE A 421 9.36 -13.45 -5.56
CA ILE A 421 9.38 -14.60 -6.47
C ILE A 421 9.69 -14.13 -7.90
N ALA A 422 10.53 -14.90 -8.60
CA ALA A 422 10.85 -14.72 -10.00
C ALA A 422 10.08 -15.71 -10.90
N ALA A 423 9.80 -15.30 -12.12
CA ALA A 423 9.25 -16.14 -13.18
C ALA A 423 10.10 -15.98 -14.45
N ALA A 424 10.45 -17.10 -15.08
CA ALA A 424 11.33 -17.18 -16.23
C ALA A 424 12.67 -16.42 -16.06
N GLY A 425 13.20 -16.40 -14.83
CA GLY A 425 14.48 -15.76 -14.50
C GLY A 425 14.39 -14.27 -14.12
N GLU A 426 13.21 -13.66 -14.18
CA GLU A 426 12.99 -12.24 -13.87
C GLU A 426 12.06 -12.07 -12.67
N LEU A 427 12.29 -11.04 -11.86
CA LEU A 427 11.38 -10.72 -10.74
C LEU A 427 9.98 -10.39 -11.28
N VAL A 428 8.95 -11.03 -10.71
CA VAL A 428 7.56 -10.71 -11.06
C VAL A 428 7.21 -9.33 -10.51
N HIS A 429 6.90 -8.39 -11.40
CA HIS A 429 6.44 -7.04 -11.06
C HIS A 429 5.41 -6.58 -12.09
N ILE A 430 4.15 -6.97 -11.86
CA ILE A 430 3.04 -6.68 -12.76
C ILE A 430 2.59 -5.24 -12.58
N GLN A 431 2.39 -4.52 -13.67
CA GLN A 431 1.95 -3.13 -13.65
C GLN A 431 0.90 -2.89 -14.74
N GLY A 432 -0.10 -2.06 -14.44
CA GLY A 432 -1.21 -1.81 -15.36
C GLY A 432 -0.80 -1.03 -16.62
N HIS A 433 0.26 -0.23 -16.54
CA HIS A 433 0.67 0.69 -17.59
C HIS A 433 -0.52 1.53 -18.09
N TYR A 434 -0.61 1.77 -19.40
CA TYR A 434 -1.77 2.46 -19.98
C TYR A 434 -3.05 1.61 -19.96
N SER A 435 -2.94 0.29 -19.72
CA SER A 435 -4.05 -0.66 -19.69
C SER A 435 -4.70 -0.81 -18.32
N SER A 436 -4.28 -0.03 -17.31
CA SER A 436 -4.96 -0.01 -16.01
C SER A 436 -6.43 0.41 -16.19
N ILE A 437 -7.35 -0.35 -15.61
CA ILE A 437 -8.79 -0.05 -15.67
C ILE A 437 -9.12 1.33 -15.10
N GLN A 438 -8.31 1.83 -14.16
CA GLN A 438 -8.45 3.16 -13.56
C GLN A 438 -7.71 4.27 -14.31
N GLY A 439 -7.00 3.93 -15.40
CA GLY A 439 -6.20 4.80 -16.24
C GLY A 439 -4.72 4.93 -15.85
N PRO A 440 -3.96 5.75 -16.57
CA PRO A 440 -2.50 5.86 -16.42
C PRO A 440 -2.03 6.45 -15.08
N GLY A 441 -2.91 7.07 -14.30
CA GLY A 441 -2.63 7.48 -12.92
C GLY A 441 -2.46 6.28 -11.98
N GLU A 442 -3.00 5.12 -12.33
CA GLU A 442 -2.76 3.85 -11.64
C GLU A 442 -1.86 2.90 -12.46
N ALA A 443 -1.06 3.44 -13.38
CA ALA A 443 -0.22 2.65 -14.30
C ALA A 443 0.84 1.77 -13.61
N ARG A 444 1.19 2.08 -12.35
CA ARG A 444 2.27 1.42 -11.62
C ARG A 444 1.78 0.42 -10.57
N TRP A 445 0.47 0.36 -10.33
CA TRP A 445 -0.13 -0.69 -9.50
C TRP A 445 -0.23 -1.98 -10.29
N GLY A 446 -0.05 -3.11 -9.59
CA GLY A 446 -0.24 -4.46 -10.12
C GLY A 446 -1.48 -5.14 -9.56
N TYR A 447 -1.82 -4.91 -8.29
CA TYR A 447 -2.92 -5.57 -7.57
C TYR A 447 -2.99 -7.09 -7.83
N THR A 448 -1.86 -7.77 -7.67
CA THR A 448 -1.75 -9.21 -7.91
C THR A 448 -2.60 -9.98 -6.91
N CYS A 449 -3.48 -10.84 -7.41
CA CYS A 449 -4.38 -11.67 -6.61
C CYS A 449 -4.17 -13.16 -6.93
N PRO A 450 -3.05 -13.76 -6.48
CA PRO A 450 -2.73 -15.15 -6.77
C PRO A 450 -3.54 -16.11 -5.89
N ASN A 451 -3.82 -17.28 -6.45
CA ASN A 451 -4.16 -18.50 -5.72
C ASN A 451 -3.25 -19.63 -6.23
N ILE A 452 -2.89 -20.56 -5.35
CA ILE A 452 -1.85 -21.56 -5.60
C ILE A 452 -2.52 -22.93 -5.63
N TYR A 453 -2.26 -23.70 -6.69
CA TYR A 453 -2.87 -25.00 -6.87
C TYR A 453 -2.02 -25.87 -7.81
N ASP A 454 -2.06 -27.19 -7.68
CA ASP A 454 -1.50 -28.12 -8.68
C ASP A 454 -2.42 -28.16 -9.91
N TRP A 455 -2.25 -27.17 -10.78
CA TRP A 455 -3.22 -26.90 -11.84
C TRP A 455 -3.11 -27.88 -13.00
N ASN A 456 -1.91 -28.34 -13.32
CA ASN A 456 -1.69 -29.29 -14.41
C ASN A 456 -1.65 -30.77 -13.94
N GLY A 457 -1.73 -31.03 -12.63
CA GLY A 457 -1.73 -32.37 -12.04
C GLY A 457 -0.35 -33.04 -12.00
N ASP A 458 0.74 -32.26 -12.03
CA ASP A 458 2.11 -32.76 -11.97
C ASP A 458 2.68 -32.86 -10.54
N GLY A 459 1.90 -32.47 -9.54
CA GLY A 459 2.26 -32.48 -8.13
C GLY A 459 3.06 -31.24 -7.68
N LEU A 460 3.18 -30.21 -8.53
CA LEU A 460 3.86 -28.96 -8.21
C LEU A 460 2.86 -27.80 -8.03
N PRO A 461 3.14 -26.88 -7.09
CA PRO A 461 2.27 -25.71 -6.92
C PRO A 461 2.44 -24.72 -8.07
N ASP A 462 1.36 -24.45 -8.82
CA ASP A 462 1.25 -23.41 -9.84
C ASP A 462 0.58 -22.16 -9.28
N ILE A 463 0.78 -21.00 -9.92
CA ILE A 463 0.07 -19.76 -9.56
C ILE A 463 -0.98 -19.44 -10.61
N LEU A 464 -2.25 -19.35 -10.21
CA LEU A 464 -3.32 -18.75 -11.00
C LEU A 464 -3.68 -17.39 -10.42
N MET A 465 -3.84 -16.37 -11.25
CA MET A 465 -4.02 -15.00 -10.76
C MET A 465 -4.98 -14.16 -11.59
N ASN A 466 -5.44 -13.08 -10.96
CA ASN A 466 -5.97 -11.89 -11.63
C ASN A 466 -5.13 -10.65 -11.24
N ASP A 467 -5.20 -9.58 -12.04
CA ASP A 467 -4.44 -8.35 -11.77
C ASP A 467 -5.20 -7.04 -12.08
N VAL A 468 -4.52 -5.91 -11.96
CA VAL A 468 -5.00 -4.54 -12.23
C VAL A 468 -5.69 -4.33 -13.59
N ARG A 469 -5.40 -5.20 -14.58
CA ARG A 469 -5.95 -5.15 -15.94
C ARG A 469 -7.21 -6.00 -16.10
N GLY A 470 -7.60 -6.76 -15.08
CA GLY A 470 -8.70 -7.73 -15.17
C GLY A 470 -8.32 -9.04 -15.89
N MET A 471 -7.05 -9.24 -16.23
CA MET A 471 -6.60 -10.43 -16.93
C MET A 471 -6.41 -11.61 -15.98
N HIS A 472 -6.90 -12.78 -16.39
CA HIS A 472 -6.67 -14.05 -15.72
C HIS A 472 -5.48 -14.78 -16.36
N SER A 473 -4.52 -15.21 -15.55
CA SER A 473 -3.31 -15.87 -16.04
C SER A 473 -2.79 -16.95 -15.11
N VAL A 474 -1.97 -17.83 -15.66
CA VAL A 474 -1.32 -18.94 -14.97
C VAL A 474 0.19 -18.89 -15.15
N TYR A 475 0.91 -19.21 -14.08
CA TYR A 475 2.36 -19.44 -14.04
C TYR A 475 2.59 -20.88 -13.65
N ILE A 476 3.10 -21.67 -14.59
CA ILE A 476 3.38 -23.10 -14.34
C ILE A 476 4.73 -23.24 -13.66
N ASN A 477 4.77 -24.01 -12.57
CA ASN A 477 5.99 -24.41 -11.92
C ASN A 477 6.66 -25.52 -12.74
N THR A 478 7.80 -25.19 -13.32
CA THR A 478 8.61 -26.09 -14.15
C THR A 478 9.86 -26.60 -13.40
N GLY A 479 9.95 -26.29 -12.11
CA GLY A 479 11.05 -26.68 -11.24
C GLY A 479 10.79 -28.03 -10.58
N SER A 480 11.02 -28.09 -9.28
CA SER A 480 10.67 -29.22 -8.43
C SER A 480 9.93 -28.73 -7.19
N LYS A 481 9.29 -29.65 -6.45
CA LYS A 481 8.56 -29.30 -5.23
C LYS A 481 9.43 -28.51 -4.24
N THR A 482 10.70 -28.91 -4.10
CA THR A 482 11.67 -28.25 -3.19
C THR A 482 12.42 -27.06 -3.77
N GLN A 483 12.27 -26.79 -5.06
CA GLN A 483 12.86 -25.64 -5.73
C GLN A 483 11.90 -25.15 -6.83
N PRO A 484 10.79 -24.50 -6.44
CA PRO A 484 9.84 -23.98 -7.40
C PRO A 484 10.50 -23.03 -8.41
N ARG A 485 10.17 -23.21 -9.70
CA ARG A 485 10.63 -22.33 -10.80
C ARG A 485 9.48 -22.05 -11.74
N LEU A 486 8.92 -20.86 -11.62
CA LEU A 486 7.80 -20.44 -12.46
C LEU A 486 8.25 -20.14 -13.89
N ALA A 487 7.50 -20.64 -14.86
CA ALA A 487 7.55 -20.19 -16.25
C ALA A 487 6.90 -18.81 -16.40
N SER A 488 7.06 -18.17 -17.57
CA SER A 488 6.37 -16.91 -17.87
C SER A 488 4.84 -17.09 -17.82
N ALA A 489 4.16 -16.03 -17.39
CA ALA A 489 2.70 -15.96 -17.37
C ALA A 489 2.10 -16.32 -18.74
N LYS A 490 1.03 -17.10 -18.73
CA LYS A 490 0.16 -17.29 -19.89
C LYS A 490 -1.28 -16.95 -19.51
N PRO A 491 -2.07 -16.32 -20.39
CA PRO A 491 -3.48 -16.09 -20.11
C PRO A 491 -4.22 -17.43 -20.00
N LEU A 492 -5.28 -17.43 -19.19
CA LEU A 492 -6.34 -18.44 -19.30
C LEU A 492 -7.27 -18.01 -20.44
N TYR A 493 -7.78 -18.97 -21.20
CA TYR A 493 -8.67 -18.75 -22.34
C TYR A 493 -10.05 -19.30 -22.05
N LEU A 494 -11.07 -18.59 -22.56
CA LEU A 494 -12.43 -19.04 -22.67
C LEU A 494 -12.82 -19.03 -24.14
N ASP A 495 -13.11 -20.20 -24.69
CA ASP A 495 -13.23 -20.43 -26.13
C ASP A 495 -11.99 -19.92 -26.89
N ASP A 496 -12.15 -18.90 -27.74
CA ASP A 496 -11.07 -18.35 -28.58
C ASP A 496 -10.42 -17.07 -28.01
N LEU A 497 -10.90 -16.56 -26.87
CA LEU A 497 -10.44 -15.30 -26.27
C LEU A 497 -9.81 -15.50 -24.90
N ASP A 498 -8.91 -14.60 -24.53
CA ASP A 498 -8.41 -14.54 -23.16
C ASP A 498 -9.57 -14.28 -22.19
N MET A 499 -9.56 -15.01 -21.09
CA MET A 499 -10.53 -14.88 -20.03
C MET A 499 -10.41 -13.49 -19.41
N HIS A 500 -11.49 -12.74 -19.52
CA HIS A 500 -11.64 -11.43 -18.92
C HIS A 500 -12.76 -11.48 -17.87
N GLY A 501 -12.55 -10.76 -16.78
CA GLY A 501 -13.51 -10.66 -15.69
C GLY A 501 -13.22 -9.42 -14.86
N SER A 502 -13.92 -9.30 -13.74
CA SER A 502 -13.74 -8.12 -12.89
C SER A 502 -12.40 -8.15 -12.15
N TRP A 503 -11.62 -7.08 -12.31
CA TRP A 503 -10.26 -6.90 -11.78
C TRP A 503 -10.08 -7.04 -10.26
N ARG A 504 -8.84 -7.30 -9.86
CA ARG A 504 -8.36 -7.51 -8.48
C ARG A 504 -9.06 -8.68 -7.79
N THR A 505 -9.44 -9.72 -8.53
CA THR A 505 -10.17 -10.86 -7.96
C THR A 505 -9.23 -12.03 -7.68
N ARG A 506 -9.13 -12.52 -6.44
CA ARG A 506 -8.40 -13.79 -6.23
C ARG A 506 -9.34 -14.93 -6.63
N PRO A 507 -9.01 -15.75 -7.64
CA PRO A 507 -9.90 -16.83 -8.07
C PRO A 507 -10.00 -17.92 -6.99
N GLY A 508 -11.18 -18.53 -6.88
CA GLY A 508 -11.40 -19.74 -6.09
C GLY A 508 -11.04 -20.96 -6.94
N ILE A 509 -10.30 -21.90 -6.38
CA ILE A 509 -9.80 -23.07 -7.11
C ILE A 509 -9.93 -24.27 -6.20
N ASP A 510 -10.41 -25.37 -6.77
CA ASP A 510 -10.53 -26.65 -6.08
C ASP A 510 -10.57 -27.79 -7.11
N ASN A 511 -10.49 -29.04 -6.65
CA ASN A 511 -10.74 -30.23 -7.45
C ASN A 511 -11.96 -30.99 -6.93
N LEU A 512 -12.99 -31.03 -7.75
CA LEU A 512 -14.26 -31.68 -7.43
C LEU A 512 -14.38 -32.96 -8.26
N ASP A 513 -14.12 -34.10 -7.63
CA ASP A 513 -14.13 -35.44 -8.24
C ASP A 513 -13.23 -35.60 -9.48
N GLY A 514 -12.00 -35.10 -9.39
CA GLY A 514 -11.03 -35.18 -10.49
C GLY A 514 -11.19 -34.09 -11.54
N GLN A 515 -12.17 -33.18 -11.38
CA GLN A 515 -12.32 -32.01 -12.22
C GLN A 515 -11.88 -30.75 -11.48
N ASN A 516 -10.79 -30.13 -11.95
CA ASN A 516 -10.38 -28.81 -11.46
C ASN A 516 -11.42 -27.76 -11.86
N ILE A 517 -11.79 -26.92 -10.89
CA ILE A 517 -12.72 -25.80 -11.05
C ILE A 517 -12.02 -24.45 -10.88
N TYR A 518 -12.64 -23.41 -11.42
CA TYR A 518 -12.17 -22.03 -11.33
C TYR A 518 -13.36 -21.10 -11.09
N ILE A 519 -13.40 -20.42 -9.95
CA ILE A 519 -14.46 -19.49 -9.56
C ILE A 519 -13.91 -18.07 -9.61
N THR A 520 -14.63 -17.18 -10.30
CA THR A 520 -14.31 -15.74 -10.35
C THR A 520 -15.58 -14.92 -10.60
N LEU A 521 -15.42 -13.64 -10.89
CA LEU A 521 -16.48 -12.74 -11.31
C LEU A 521 -16.50 -12.58 -12.84
N ASP A 522 -17.68 -12.70 -13.42
CA ASP A 522 -17.90 -12.43 -14.85
C ASP A 522 -18.02 -10.93 -15.18
N ASP A 523 -18.32 -10.64 -16.44
CA ASP A 523 -18.53 -9.28 -16.96
C ASP A 523 -19.78 -8.58 -16.40
N GLU A 524 -20.62 -9.26 -15.64
CA GLU A 524 -21.75 -8.69 -14.91
C GLU A 524 -21.45 -8.50 -13.42
N ASP A 525 -20.20 -8.73 -13.00
CA ASP A 525 -19.74 -8.69 -11.60
C ASP A 525 -20.48 -9.72 -10.72
N GLN A 526 -20.83 -10.87 -11.31
CA GLN A 526 -21.52 -11.99 -10.64
C GLN A 526 -20.60 -13.20 -10.50
N PHE A 527 -20.81 -13.98 -9.44
CA PHE A 527 -20.01 -15.17 -9.14
C PHE A 527 -20.26 -16.23 -10.22
N HIS A 528 -19.19 -16.76 -10.78
CA HIS A 528 -19.24 -17.59 -11.97
C HIS A 528 -18.27 -18.77 -11.84
N LEU A 529 -18.74 -19.96 -12.25
CA LEU A 529 -18.00 -21.21 -12.20
C LEU A 529 -17.53 -21.63 -13.60
N TYR A 530 -16.27 -22.03 -13.68
CA TYR A 530 -15.65 -22.60 -14.86
C TYR A 530 -14.98 -23.93 -14.50
N THR A 531 -14.83 -24.81 -15.49
CA THR A 531 -14.08 -26.07 -15.36
C THR A 531 -12.84 -26.06 -16.24
N GLN A 532 -11.73 -26.61 -15.76
CA GLN A 532 -10.53 -26.80 -16.56
C GLN A 532 -10.77 -27.74 -17.75
N VAL A 533 -10.36 -27.32 -18.94
CA VAL A 533 -10.29 -28.16 -20.16
C VAL A 533 -8.87 -28.68 -20.34
N ASP A 534 -7.89 -27.78 -20.21
CA ASP A 534 -6.47 -28.09 -20.16
C ASP A 534 -5.73 -27.02 -19.33
N THR A 535 -4.40 -27.02 -19.35
CA THR A 535 -3.57 -26.07 -18.59
C THR A 535 -3.90 -24.59 -18.85
N PHE A 536 -4.38 -24.23 -20.04
CA PHE A 536 -4.63 -22.84 -20.44
C PHE A 536 -6.09 -22.55 -20.80
N ASN A 537 -6.93 -23.56 -20.97
CA ASN A 537 -8.31 -23.39 -21.43
C ASN A 537 -9.31 -23.76 -20.33
N LEU A 538 -10.32 -22.92 -20.19
CA LEU A 538 -11.48 -23.12 -19.33
C LEU A 538 -12.74 -23.33 -20.18
N ARG A 539 -13.72 -23.99 -19.59
CA ARG A 539 -15.09 -24.11 -20.11
C ARG A 539 -16.06 -23.48 -19.13
N ASP A 540 -16.96 -22.66 -19.66
CA ASP A 540 -18.07 -22.06 -18.91
C ASP A 540 -19.04 -23.15 -18.40
N VAL A 541 -19.32 -23.13 -17.10
CA VAL A 541 -20.37 -23.94 -16.45
C VAL A 541 -21.61 -23.10 -16.18
N GLY A 542 -21.41 -21.87 -15.69
CA GLY A 542 -22.45 -20.89 -15.45
C GLY A 542 -22.30 -20.15 -14.13
N LYS A 543 -23.22 -19.20 -13.92
CA LYS A 543 -23.30 -18.41 -12.69
C LYS A 543 -23.70 -19.23 -11.47
N LEU A 544 -23.04 -18.96 -10.36
CA LEU A 544 -23.40 -19.51 -9.06
C LEU A 544 -24.69 -18.87 -8.54
N ARG A 545 -25.46 -19.65 -7.79
CA ARG A 545 -26.81 -19.29 -7.33
C ARG A 545 -26.96 -19.45 -5.84
N LEU A 546 -27.89 -18.67 -5.28
CA LEU A 546 -28.43 -18.91 -3.96
C LEU A 546 -29.50 -20.02 -3.98
N GLU A 547 -29.87 -20.51 -2.79
CA GLU A 547 -30.97 -21.48 -2.58
C GLU A 547 -32.31 -21.05 -3.21
N ASP A 548 -32.57 -19.74 -3.31
CA ASP A 548 -33.77 -19.19 -3.94
C ASP A 548 -33.69 -19.11 -5.48
N GLY A 549 -32.56 -19.53 -6.05
CA GLY A 549 -32.27 -19.53 -7.48
C GLY A 549 -31.71 -18.21 -8.04
N SER A 550 -31.61 -17.16 -7.23
CA SER A 550 -31.03 -15.87 -7.64
C SER A 550 -29.52 -15.97 -7.85
N PHE A 551 -28.96 -15.11 -8.71
CA PHE A 551 -27.52 -15.02 -8.92
C PHE A 551 -26.84 -14.24 -7.81
N ILE A 552 -25.57 -14.57 -7.54
CA ILE A 552 -24.76 -13.91 -6.52
C ILE A 552 -23.96 -12.77 -7.17
N SER A 553 -24.32 -11.53 -6.87
CA SER A 553 -23.63 -10.31 -7.34
C SER A 553 -22.59 -9.81 -6.32
N ALA A 554 -21.51 -9.19 -6.79
CA ALA A 554 -20.41 -8.71 -5.93
C ALA A 554 -20.54 -7.25 -5.48
N ASN A 555 -21.03 -6.36 -6.34
CA ASN A 555 -21.03 -4.91 -6.12
C ASN A 555 -22.22 -4.19 -6.77
N PHE A 556 -22.56 -3.01 -6.23
CA PHE A 556 -23.54 -2.08 -6.80
C PHE A 556 -22.91 -0.93 -7.60
N LEU A 557 -21.57 -0.82 -7.58
CA LEU A 557 -20.80 0.17 -8.32
C LEU A 557 -20.32 -0.40 -9.65
N GLU A 558 -20.24 0.47 -10.64
CA GLU A 558 -19.91 0.10 -12.01
C GLU A 558 -18.48 0.52 -12.42
N ALA A 559 -18.05 0.07 -13.61
CA ALA A 559 -16.74 0.36 -14.19
C ALA A 559 -15.60 -0.05 -13.25
N GLY A 560 -14.63 0.84 -12.97
CA GLY A 560 -13.59 0.61 -11.96
C GLY A 560 -14.14 0.41 -10.54
N GLY A 561 -15.46 0.49 -10.34
CA GLY A 561 -16.23 0.15 -9.15
C GLY A 561 -16.36 -1.34 -8.84
N ARG A 562 -16.32 -2.19 -9.87
CA ARG A 562 -16.52 -3.64 -9.81
C ARG A 562 -15.32 -4.41 -9.27
N GLY A 563 -15.51 -5.72 -9.08
CA GLY A 563 -14.47 -6.69 -8.76
C GLY A 563 -14.00 -6.67 -7.30
N ARG A 564 -12.72 -6.98 -7.11
CA ARG A 564 -11.98 -6.92 -5.83
C ARG A 564 -12.35 -7.98 -4.80
N ILE A 565 -13.15 -8.98 -5.19
CA ILE A 565 -13.48 -10.12 -4.34
C ILE A 565 -12.29 -11.05 -4.19
N LYS A 566 -12.16 -11.70 -3.03
CA LYS A 566 -11.16 -12.75 -2.79
C LYS A 566 -11.90 -14.03 -2.45
N PHE A 567 -11.81 -15.02 -3.32
CA PHE A 567 -12.45 -16.32 -3.12
C PHE A 567 -11.48 -17.29 -2.46
N GLU A 568 -11.97 -18.04 -1.49
CA GLU A 568 -11.33 -19.23 -0.94
C GLU A 568 -12.35 -20.37 -0.97
N CYS A 569 -12.01 -21.49 -1.62
CA CYS A 569 -12.80 -22.72 -1.56
C CYS A 569 -12.28 -23.56 -0.40
N VAL A 570 -13.17 -23.97 0.50
CA VAL A 570 -12.82 -24.78 1.67
C VAL A 570 -14.09 -25.42 2.25
N ASP A 571 -14.01 -26.66 2.73
CA ASP A 571 -15.04 -27.23 3.61
C ASP A 571 -14.88 -26.60 5.01
N TRP A 572 -15.54 -25.47 5.25
CA TRP A 572 -15.32 -24.68 6.46
C TRP A 572 -16.07 -25.29 7.65
N ASP A 573 -17.29 -25.75 7.43
CA ASP A 573 -18.14 -26.31 8.47
C ASP A 573 -18.02 -27.85 8.65
N GLN A 574 -17.18 -28.50 7.83
CA GLN A 574 -16.84 -29.94 7.87
C GLN A 574 -18.01 -30.86 7.54
N ASP A 575 -18.89 -30.43 6.63
CA ASP A 575 -20.00 -31.24 6.15
C ASP A 575 -19.68 -32.08 4.89
N GLY A 576 -18.50 -31.86 4.31
CA GLY A 576 -17.94 -32.62 3.20
C GLY A 576 -18.16 -32.03 1.82
N ASP A 577 -18.84 -30.90 1.70
CA ASP A 577 -18.84 -30.08 0.48
C ASP A 577 -17.96 -28.82 0.64
N PHE A 578 -17.59 -28.20 -0.49
CA PHE A 578 -16.81 -26.97 -0.43
C PHE A 578 -17.74 -25.78 -0.19
N ASP A 579 -17.35 -24.90 0.72
CA ASP A 579 -17.91 -23.58 0.94
C ASP A 579 -17.07 -22.49 0.27
N LEU A 580 -17.58 -21.26 0.32
CA LEU A 580 -16.81 -20.07 -0.04
C LEU A 580 -16.58 -19.15 1.16
N ILE A 581 -15.30 -18.90 1.47
CA ILE A 581 -14.89 -17.74 2.27
C ILE A 581 -14.59 -16.58 1.31
N VAL A 582 -15.27 -15.46 1.54
CA VAL A 582 -15.27 -14.32 0.61
C VAL A 582 -14.75 -13.06 1.29
N GLY A 583 -13.58 -12.58 0.85
CA GLY A 583 -13.05 -11.28 1.22
C GLY A 583 -13.66 -10.16 0.37
N THR A 584 -14.20 -9.14 1.03
CA THR A 584 -14.94 -8.05 0.38
C THR A 584 -14.26 -6.68 0.55
N PRO A 585 -14.37 -5.75 -0.41
CA PRO A 585 -14.10 -4.33 -0.20
C PRO A 585 -15.30 -3.60 0.46
N ARG A 586 -15.09 -2.36 0.94
CA ARG A 586 -16.13 -1.49 1.54
C ARG A 586 -17.44 -1.44 0.78
N HIS A 587 -17.37 -1.38 -0.54
CA HIS A 587 -18.54 -1.16 -1.40
C HIS A 587 -19.19 -2.45 -1.89
N SER A 588 -18.75 -3.61 -1.43
CA SER A 588 -19.41 -4.86 -1.82
C SER A 588 -20.79 -5.00 -1.22
N THR A 589 -21.63 -5.69 -1.97
CA THR A 589 -23.04 -5.94 -1.64
C THR A 589 -23.39 -7.40 -1.91
N VAL A 590 -22.52 -8.34 -1.58
CA VAL A 590 -22.81 -9.77 -1.75
C VAL A 590 -24.08 -10.13 -0.98
N PRO A 591 -25.12 -10.71 -1.61
CA PRO A 591 -25.17 -11.30 -2.95
C PRO A 591 -25.99 -10.48 -3.98
N VAL A 592 -26.32 -9.21 -3.73
CA VAL A 592 -27.22 -8.40 -4.56
C VAL A 592 -26.53 -7.22 -5.24
N ALA A 593 -27.09 -6.76 -6.35
CA ALA A 593 -26.56 -5.62 -7.12
C ALA A 593 -26.99 -4.25 -6.56
N ASP A 594 -27.50 -4.18 -5.33
CA ASP A 594 -27.94 -2.95 -4.67
C ASP A 594 -27.47 -2.87 -3.22
N GLN A 595 -27.74 -1.74 -2.56
CA GLN A 595 -27.24 -1.42 -1.22
C GLN A 595 -27.85 -2.27 -0.09
N SER A 596 -28.72 -3.24 -0.36
CA SER A 596 -29.24 -4.16 0.66
C SER A 596 -28.30 -5.33 0.97
N GLY A 597 -27.27 -5.56 0.16
CA GLY A 597 -26.29 -6.64 0.35
C GLY A 597 -25.18 -6.36 1.38
N LEU A 598 -24.39 -7.39 1.68
CA LEU A 598 -23.30 -7.37 2.66
C LEU A 598 -21.93 -7.01 2.04
N PRO A 599 -21.03 -6.38 2.82
CA PRO A 599 -21.24 -5.88 4.19
C PRO A 599 -21.95 -4.52 4.25
N TRP A 600 -22.25 -3.89 3.11
CA TRP A 600 -22.77 -2.51 3.03
C TRP A 600 -24.01 -2.25 3.90
N SER A 601 -25.00 -3.15 3.88
CA SER A 601 -26.28 -2.98 4.58
C SER A 601 -26.21 -2.97 6.10
N LYS A 602 -25.09 -3.41 6.70
CA LYS A 602 -24.90 -3.47 8.15
C LYS A 602 -24.35 -2.18 8.76
N ASN A 603 -24.39 -1.06 8.01
CA ASN A 603 -23.93 0.26 8.44
C ASN A 603 -22.45 0.30 8.93
N LYS A 604 -21.69 -0.75 8.61
CA LYS A 604 -20.24 -0.88 8.78
C LYS A 604 -19.59 -0.95 7.40
N ALA A 605 -19.75 0.10 6.60
CA ALA A 605 -19.06 0.18 5.31
C ALA A 605 -17.55 0.00 5.51
N GLY A 606 -17.03 -1.16 5.11
CA GLY A 606 -15.62 -1.52 5.17
C GLY A 606 -15.42 -2.99 4.80
N ALA A 607 -14.16 -3.39 4.66
CA ALA A 607 -13.76 -4.69 4.17
C ALA A 607 -14.06 -5.78 5.21
N ALA A 608 -14.82 -6.81 4.83
CA ALA A 608 -15.24 -7.87 5.72
C ALA A 608 -15.08 -9.26 5.08
N VAL A 609 -14.98 -10.27 5.94
CA VAL A 609 -14.99 -11.68 5.54
C VAL A 609 -16.41 -12.23 5.65
N LEU A 610 -16.90 -12.82 4.57
CA LEU A 610 -18.20 -13.47 4.48
C LEU A 610 -18.03 -14.99 4.36
N PHE A 611 -18.99 -15.72 4.91
CA PHE A 611 -19.16 -17.15 4.73
C PHE A 611 -20.37 -17.41 3.83
N LEU A 612 -20.20 -18.17 2.76
CA LEU A 612 -21.27 -18.68 1.92
C LEU A 612 -21.23 -20.20 1.98
N GLU A 613 -22.14 -20.75 2.76
CA GLU A 613 -22.34 -22.18 2.96
C GLU A 613 -22.87 -22.81 1.68
N ASN A 614 -22.25 -23.86 1.18
CA ASN A 614 -22.83 -24.65 0.10
C ASN A 614 -23.92 -25.56 0.68
N LYS A 615 -25.10 -25.49 0.08
CA LYS A 615 -26.30 -26.27 0.45
C LYS A 615 -26.66 -27.28 -0.62
N GLY A 616 -25.91 -27.29 -1.72
CA GLY A 616 -26.09 -28.20 -2.83
C GLY A 616 -25.19 -29.40 -2.70
N SER A 617 -24.22 -29.48 -3.60
CA SER A 617 -23.18 -30.51 -3.65
C SER A 617 -21.97 -29.93 -4.37
N ASN A 618 -20.82 -30.61 -4.31
CA ASN A 618 -19.64 -30.22 -5.08
C ASN A 618 -19.91 -30.12 -6.60
N GLN A 619 -20.75 -31.01 -7.15
CA GLN A 619 -21.01 -31.05 -8.59
C GLN A 619 -22.09 -30.05 -9.02
N GLN A 620 -22.97 -29.64 -8.10
CA GLN A 620 -24.04 -28.67 -8.32
C GLN A 620 -24.15 -27.74 -7.11
N PRO A 621 -23.19 -26.81 -6.96
CA PRO A 621 -23.16 -25.94 -5.79
C PRO A 621 -24.30 -24.94 -5.82
N VAL A 622 -24.94 -24.76 -4.67
CA VAL A 622 -26.01 -23.80 -4.44
C VAL A 622 -25.79 -23.22 -3.05
N PHE A 623 -25.68 -21.91 -2.92
CA PHE A 623 -25.22 -21.29 -1.69
C PHE A 623 -26.36 -20.75 -0.83
N ALA A 624 -26.22 -20.84 0.49
CA ALA A 624 -27.05 -20.08 1.42
C ALA A 624 -26.79 -18.57 1.27
N TYR A 625 -27.70 -17.75 1.80
CA TYR A 625 -27.47 -16.31 1.90
C TYR A 625 -26.18 -16.03 2.72
N PRO A 626 -25.29 -15.14 2.26
CA PRO A 626 -24.00 -14.90 2.91
C PRO A 626 -24.16 -14.45 4.36
N LYS A 627 -23.28 -14.95 5.23
CA LYS A 627 -23.20 -14.61 6.65
C LYS A 627 -21.90 -13.84 6.93
N LEU A 628 -21.92 -12.93 7.88
CA LEU A 628 -20.69 -12.25 8.31
C LEU A 628 -19.90 -13.21 9.20
N MET A 629 -18.58 -13.28 9.02
CA MET A 629 -17.72 -13.94 9.98
C MET A 629 -17.38 -13.02 11.16
N HIS A 630 -17.37 -13.58 12.36
CA HIS A 630 -17.10 -12.90 13.61
C HIS A 630 -15.94 -13.59 14.34
N HIS A 631 -15.01 -12.81 14.89
CA HIS A 631 -14.00 -13.26 15.82
C HIS A 631 -14.40 -12.88 17.24
N LEU A 632 -14.61 -13.88 18.11
CA LEU A 632 -15.02 -13.68 19.51
C LEU A 632 -16.25 -12.75 19.64
N GLY A 633 -17.22 -12.91 18.73
CA GLY A 633 -18.46 -12.12 18.69
C GLY A 633 -18.39 -10.81 17.90
N GLU A 634 -17.20 -10.33 17.52
CA GLU A 634 -17.03 -9.10 16.74
C GLU A 634 -16.81 -9.40 15.25
N PRO A 635 -17.46 -8.69 14.31
CA PRO A 635 -17.25 -8.91 12.88
C PRO A 635 -15.77 -8.80 12.49
N VAL A 636 -15.29 -9.72 11.66
CA VAL A 636 -13.95 -9.65 11.04
C VAL A 636 -13.98 -8.53 10.00
N HIS A 637 -13.67 -7.32 10.45
CA HIS A 637 -13.73 -6.08 9.68
C HIS A 637 -12.35 -5.42 9.68
N LEU A 638 -11.69 -5.42 8.52
CA LEU A 638 -10.24 -5.20 8.40
C LEU A 638 -9.89 -4.10 7.38
N GLY A 639 -10.61 -2.98 7.44
CA GLY A 639 -10.30 -1.78 6.68
C GLY A 639 -11.39 -1.35 5.71
N GLN A 640 -11.00 -0.78 4.57
CA GLN A 640 -11.91 -0.15 3.61
C GLN A 640 -11.77 -0.72 2.19
N HIS A 641 -10.56 -0.89 1.68
CA HIS A 641 -10.27 -1.15 0.28
C HIS A 641 -10.14 -2.64 -0.06
N ALA A 642 -9.63 -3.44 0.87
CA ALA A 642 -9.56 -4.90 0.72
C ALA A 642 -9.41 -5.60 2.07
N CYS A 643 -9.90 -6.83 2.13
CA CYS A 643 -9.46 -7.86 3.05
C CYS A 643 -9.33 -9.17 2.24
N SER A 644 -8.31 -9.97 2.54
CA SER A 644 -7.94 -11.14 1.74
C SER A 644 -7.80 -12.37 2.64
N PRO A 645 -8.89 -13.11 2.91
CA PRO A 645 -8.85 -14.32 3.73
C PRO A 645 -8.13 -15.45 2.99
N ALA A 646 -7.33 -16.25 3.67
CA ALA A 646 -6.77 -17.51 3.18
C ALA A 646 -6.94 -18.56 4.28
N THR A 647 -7.29 -19.78 3.91
CA THR A 647 -7.46 -20.87 4.88
C THR A 647 -6.14 -21.53 5.18
N ALA A 648 -5.95 -21.96 6.43
CA ALA A 648 -4.73 -22.62 6.87
C ALA A 648 -5.06 -23.82 7.75
N PHE A 649 -4.53 -25.00 7.41
CA PHE A 649 -4.72 -26.23 8.18
C PHE A 649 -3.54 -26.47 9.12
N PHE A 650 -3.36 -25.60 10.11
CA PHE A 650 -2.34 -25.80 11.16
C PHE A 650 -2.76 -26.87 12.19
N GLY A 651 -4.05 -27.19 12.25
CA GLY A 651 -4.63 -28.29 13.00
C GLY A 651 -5.66 -29.06 12.17
N ASP A 652 -6.57 -29.77 12.84
CA ASP A 652 -7.60 -30.59 12.17
C ASP A 652 -8.68 -29.76 11.46
N LYS A 653 -8.84 -28.48 11.87
CA LYS A 653 -9.84 -27.56 11.34
C LYS A 653 -9.19 -26.41 10.58
N PRO A 654 -9.88 -25.81 9.58
CA PRO A 654 -9.35 -24.66 8.86
C PRO A 654 -9.33 -23.41 9.74
N ASP A 655 -8.13 -22.89 9.98
CA ASP A 655 -7.90 -21.54 10.50
C ASP A 655 -7.95 -20.50 9.36
N LEU A 656 -7.88 -19.22 9.70
CA LEU A 656 -7.87 -18.12 8.74
C LEU A 656 -6.63 -17.23 8.91
N VAL A 657 -5.95 -16.93 7.80
CA VAL A 657 -4.95 -15.86 7.69
C VAL A 657 -5.51 -14.79 6.78
N VAL A 658 -5.76 -13.59 7.30
CA VAL A 658 -6.36 -12.49 6.53
C VAL A 658 -5.34 -11.41 6.24
N GLY A 659 -5.09 -11.17 4.95
CA GLY A 659 -4.36 -9.99 4.48
C GLY A 659 -5.18 -8.71 4.63
N THR A 660 -4.61 -7.67 5.23
CA THR A 660 -5.24 -6.35 5.38
C THR A 660 -4.80 -5.38 4.29
N GLU A 661 -5.55 -4.30 4.11
CA GLU A 661 -5.17 -3.24 3.19
C GLU A 661 -3.86 -2.53 3.55
N THR A 662 -3.49 -2.52 4.83
CA THR A 662 -2.21 -1.97 5.32
C THR A 662 -1.06 -2.95 5.18
N GLY A 663 -1.27 -4.11 4.55
CA GLY A 663 -0.23 -5.09 4.24
C GLY A 663 0.12 -6.05 5.37
N ARG A 664 -0.67 -6.08 6.45
CA ARG A 664 -0.49 -7.00 7.57
C ARG A 664 -1.19 -8.32 7.31
N LEU A 665 -0.71 -9.39 7.94
CA LEU A 665 -1.32 -10.72 7.92
C LEU A 665 -1.85 -11.03 9.33
N ILE A 666 -3.17 -11.09 9.49
CA ILE A 666 -3.81 -11.35 10.79
C ILE A 666 -4.22 -12.82 10.86
N TYR A 667 -3.85 -13.50 11.93
CA TYR A 667 -4.26 -14.89 12.15
C TYR A 667 -5.54 -14.97 12.98
N TYR A 668 -6.44 -15.87 12.61
CA TYR A 668 -7.62 -16.22 13.39
C TYR A 668 -7.73 -17.73 13.51
N GLN A 669 -7.83 -18.20 14.75
CA GLN A 669 -8.03 -19.61 15.04
C GLN A 669 -9.50 -19.99 14.84
N HIS A 670 -9.75 -21.16 14.25
CA HIS A 670 -11.08 -21.67 13.91
C HIS A 670 -12.07 -21.60 15.09
N GLU A 671 -11.68 -22.06 16.28
CA GLU A 671 -12.56 -22.11 17.46
C GLU A 671 -13.04 -20.72 17.93
N ASN A 672 -12.35 -19.65 17.51
CA ASN A 672 -12.70 -18.28 17.86
C ASN A 672 -13.54 -17.60 16.77
N ILE A 673 -13.81 -18.29 15.66
CA ILE A 673 -14.64 -17.79 14.57
C ILE A 673 -16.06 -18.37 14.67
N SER A 674 -17.04 -17.49 14.51
CA SER A 674 -18.45 -17.83 14.31
C SER A 674 -19.00 -17.09 13.09
N TRP A 675 -20.17 -17.48 12.61
CA TRP A 675 -20.84 -16.81 11.50
C TRP A 675 -22.35 -16.68 11.78
N GLU A 676 -22.89 -15.49 11.50
CA GLU A 676 -24.31 -15.14 11.73
C GLU A 676 -24.94 -14.46 10.52
#